data_AF-A0AAU9VW17-F1
#
_entry.id   AF-A0AAU9VW17-F1
#
_cell.length_a   1.000
_cell.length_b   1.000
_cell.length_c   1.000
_cell.angle_alpha   90.00
_cell.angle_beta   90.00
_cell.angle_gamma   90.00
#
_symmetry.space_group_name_H-M   'P 1'
#
loop_
_entity.id
_entity.type
_entity.pdbx_description
1 polymer ?
#
loop_
_entity_poly.entity_id
_entity_poly.type
_entity_poly.pdbx_seq_one_letter_code
_entity_poly.pdbx_strand_id
1 'polypeptide(L)'
;MNSCPKVCDDLTRIKPTEDWLSESRLKRCLTTSDLTFLGVGCVLGAGLYAVTGELARDIAGPAVIISFFIAAVAAALSGICYAEFGCRIPKAGSAYMYSYTTVGEFWAFVVGWNMILEYVIAAASLARACSEYINSLAQGYIFKFFMNDIATWNVSGLGSFPDFLAFTLALASSFIVSLGAQKSSLVNKIVTFINLAVILFIIVIGFYFADGENWKPKFAPYGFRGILAAGASCFFAFVGFDVIGSAGEEAINPKHSLPFSTILTLVISFLAYFGVATVLTLMIPYHKLSHFAPLAEVFVQRGLSGAKYVVAIGGLCATMSTLVANSFAGPRIAYSMASDGLLFNWFANVHEKTKVPVRAILVEGSLAAILALLLDVKQLVELLSIGTLISYTMVAIAVLVTRYTPGVQTVKYDDDRTKERTQKWLQSVCCRPGETEDKDGASHEVTYQRVESNDEESSNVTTEPDSTTSFHARVGAFLLTVSIMALNICLTQTQSYLSSGEVWAIILSCIFGLMIVSSLTLIIRQPRNSATFPFMVPGVPFIPALTIFVNTLLLVTLNHWTYIRFSIWMSLGLLVYFFYGCSHSLEAVRPSEKTESQFILTQTPDFGQELEEYRREVSKPSSISHIEDGKPAGRKSFTPLKAMSFIRFLRLLTRRKVIDNDLSNSQLRRCLDVFDLTSIGVGATVGAGLYVVTGQIARDVAGPAIVLSFFIAAVAAFLSGICYAEFGCRVVKAGSAYVYTYSSLGEIWAFIIGWNMILEYVIGTASLGRASSEYIDSIAGGAIRKFFIENIGAFNVSGLGSYPDFLAFILVLLVSMIVASGAKHSAVFNKCVTTVNMLVILFVLAVGLFHVNPSNWAGRQQFLPYGVSGVLAGAASCFYCFVGFDVIATASEETINPKRAIPLSIMLCLVISFLAYFGVASVLTLMVSYDKLDKFAPLPEAFKATGIPAAKYVIAVGGLCALAGSLMSGIFAVPRIMYSMASDGLLFKFFARIYERTNVPLISITFAGVLSALLALLLDLKQLVEMLSIGTLLAYTLVSISVLVLRFQPGVEDVNYDEDTPSSVRSYKVICCQKMLPESKGAEYKPLESVAEDKNQENKASEEPSTSTSHIANAAISLQVVGLAGFCALLIAGWGDLGDGEAWAVFTAVFLGILIIFGFVVMQLQPKNRARFPFKVPCIPWLPIASVVVNLFLLLKLSVWTWVRFSVWMILGKLNSFMFSFQ
;
A
#
# COMPACT_ATOMS: atom_id res chain seq x y z
N MET A 1 -12.36 -6.04 -32.63
CA MET A 1 -13.71 -5.56 -32.25
C MET A 1 -14.22 -6.44 -31.12
N ASN A 2 -14.92 -7.54 -31.42
CA ASN A 2 -15.40 -8.57 -30.50
C ASN A 2 -14.21 -9.36 -29.89
N SER A 3 -13.40 -8.67 -29.10
CA SER A 3 -12.04 -9.02 -28.70
C SER A 3 -11.55 -8.19 -27.50
N CYS A 4 -11.87 -6.89 -27.44
CA CYS A 4 -11.62 -6.00 -26.28
C CYS A 4 -12.86 -5.59 -25.42
N PRO A 5 -14.11 -6.04 -25.66
CA PRO A 5 -15.34 -5.24 -25.47
C PRO A 5 -15.81 -4.95 -24.04
N LYS A 6 -14.99 -5.20 -23.00
CA LYS A 6 -15.44 -5.82 -21.73
C LYS A 6 -14.44 -5.83 -20.60
N VAL A 7 -13.19 -6.03 -21.00
CA VAL A 7 -12.04 -5.90 -20.13
C VAL A 7 -12.08 -4.54 -19.39
N CYS A 8 -12.79 -3.56 -19.98
CA CYS A 8 -13.70 -2.68 -19.25
C CYS A 8 -15.09 -2.54 -19.95
N ASP A 9 -16.17 -3.27 -19.56
CA ASP A 9 -17.61 -3.02 -19.89
C ASP A 9 -18.65 -3.75 -19.00
N ASP A 10 -18.49 -5.04 -18.67
CA ASP A 10 -19.42 -5.80 -17.77
C ASP A 10 -19.44 -5.29 -16.30
N LEU A 11 -18.77 -4.16 -16.04
CA LEU A 11 -17.57 -4.27 -15.22
C LEU A 11 -17.02 -2.97 -14.63
N THR A 12 -17.07 -1.85 -15.36
CA THR A 12 -16.22 -0.67 -15.05
C THR A 12 -16.99 0.35 -14.27
N ARG A 13 -17.27 -0.10 -13.06
CA ARG A 13 -18.15 0.46 -12.07
C ARG A 13 -17.42 1.42 -11.11
N ILE A 14 -18.13 2.41 -10.59
CA ILE A 14 -17.85 2.99 -9.27
C ILE A 14 -17.76 1.83 -8.24
N LYS A 15 -17.51 2.13 -6.98
CA LYS A 15 -18.46 1.63 -5.99
C LYS A 15 -19.73 2.51 -6.08
N PRO A 16 -20.84 2.07 -6.74
CA PRO A 16 -22.18 2.38 -6.22
C PRO A 16 -22.92 3.80 -6.26
N THR A 17 -24.22 3.85 -6.72
CA THR A 17 -25.48 4.72 -6.49
C THR A 17 -26.71 4.31 -5.53
N GLU A 18 -27.29 3.06 -5.42
CA GLU A 18 -28.20 2.47 -4.33
C GLU A 18 -27.80 1.39 -3.17
N ASP A 19 -26.64 0.67 -3.06
CA ASP A 19 -26.00 -0.07 -1.89
C ASP A 19 -24.46 0.17 -1.67
N TRP A 20 -24.02 0.71 -0.53
CA TRP A 20 -22.60 0.94 -0.16
C TRP A 20 -22.28 0.45 1.23
N LEU A 21 -23.17 0.80 2.16
CA LEU A 21 -22.98 0.60 3.58
C LEU A 21 -23.68 -0.67 4.02
N SER A 22 -24.98 -0.78 3.75
CA SER A 22 -25.84 -1.86 4.23
C SER A 22 -25.48 -2.26 5.67
N GLU A 23 -25.31 -1.25 6.54
CA GLU A 23 -24.72 -1.26 7.89
C GLU A 23 -23.26 -1.74 8.05
N SER A 24 -22.55 -1.05 8.95
CA SER A 24 -21.38 -1.58 9.67
C SER A 24 -21.76 -2.62 10.74
N ARG A 25 -22.22 -3.83 10.34
CA ARG A 25 -22.73 -4.93 11.22
C ARG A 25 -21.65 -5.60 12.10
N LEU A 26 -20.62 -4.84 12.46
CA LEU A 26 -19.44 -5.17 13.25
C LEU A 26 -19.70 -4.82 14.72
N LYS A 27 -18.96 -3.85 15.28
CA LYS A 27 -19.46 -3.08 16.42
C LYS A 27 -18.90 -1.64 16.48
N ARG A 28 -19.79 -0.66 16.31
CA ARG A 28 -19.48 0.76 16.63
C ARG A 28 -19.29 0.93 18.13
N CYS A 29 -18.10 1.33 18.54
CA CYS A 29 -17.70 1.31 19.94
C CYS A 29 -16.60 2.31 20.33
N LEU A 30 -16.00 3.03 19.38
CA LEU A 30 -14.92 4.00 19.58
C LEU A 30 -15.44 5.44 19.67
N THR A 31 -14.99 6.17 20.69
CA THR A 31 -15.32 7.58 20.89
C THR A 31 -14.34 8.51 20.17
N THR A 32 -14.68 9.79 20.03
CA THR A 32 -13.79 10.82 19.46
C THR A 32 -12.46 10.91 20.23
N SER A 33 -12.50 10.74 21.55
CA SER A 33 -11.28 10.74 22.37
C SER A 33 -10.40 9.54 22.04
N ASP A 34 -11.01 8.37 21.88
CA ASP A 34 -10.32 7.13 21.55
C ASP A 34 -9.64 7.22 20.18
N LEU A 35 -10.31 7.83 19.19
CA LEU A 35 -9.77 8.11 17.86
C LEU A 35 -8.64 9.17 17.88
N THR A 36 -8.75 10.19 18.73
CA THR A 36 -7.69 11.22 18.85
C THR A 36 -6.44 10.64 19.50
N PHE A 37 -6.54 9.90 20.59
CA PHE A 37 -5.38 9.25 21.23
C PHE A 37 -4.80 8.13 20.35
N LEU A 38 -5.63 7.53 19.50
CA LEU A 38 -5.21 6.61 18.45
C LEU A 38 -4.37 7.31 17.38
N GLY A 39 -4.82 8.46 16.86
CA GLY A 39 -4.06 9.26 15.91
C GLY A 39 -2.79 9.87 16.50
N VAL A 40 -2.89 10.52 17.67
CA VAL A 40 -1.74 11.14 18.36
C VAL A 40 -0.70 10.10 18.76
N GLY A 41 -1.13 8.93 19.25
CA GLY A 41 -0.23 7.82 19.56
C GLY A 41 0.45 7.23 18.33
N CYS A 42 -0.16 7.38 17.15
CA CYS A 42 0.44 6.95 15.89
C CYS A 42 1.46 7.97 15.35
N VAL A 43 1.16 9.28 15.44
CA VAL A 43 2.01 10.35 14.91
C VAL A 43 3.18 10.70 15.86
N LEU A 44 2.94 10.71 17.17
CA LEU A 44 3.95 10.97 18.20
C LEU A 44 4.71 9.70 18.59
N GLY A 45 5.34 9.07 17.61
CA GLY A 45 6.16 7.87 17.79
C GLY A 45 7.64 8.17 17.93
N ALA A 46 8.47 7.22 17.51
CA ALA A 46 9.93 7.29 17.59
C ALA A 46 10.56 8.46 16.83
N GLY A 47 9.84 9.04 15.86
CA GLY A 47 10.28 10.22 15.09
C GLY A 47 10.61 11.43 15.98
N LEU A 48 9.79 11.71 17.00
CA LEU A 48 9.97 12.87 17.88
C LEU A 48 11.24 12.78 18.73
N TYR A 49 11.52 11.58 19.25
CA TYR A 49 12.59 11.35 20.21
C TYR A 49 13.96 11.11 19.56
N ALA A 50 14.01 10.64 18.31
CA ALA A 50 15.27 10.33 17.61
C ALA A 50 15.52 11.18 16.35
N VAL A 51 14.52 11.38 15.48
CA VAL A 51 14.73 12.06 14.19
C VAL A 51 14.91 13.57 14.37
N THR A 52 14.25 14.19 15.35
CA THR A 52 14.35 15.64 15.63
C THR A 52 15.80 16.11 15.87
N GLY A 53 16.59 15.36 16.64
CA GLY A 53 17.98 15.70 16.93
C GLY A 53 18.94 15.39 15.79
N GLU A 54 18.63 14.39 14.96
CA GLU A 54 19.38 14.09 13.75
C GLU A 54 19.22 15.19 12.69
N LEU A 55 18.00 15.70 12.49
CA LEU A 55 17.70 16.76 11.52
C LEU A 55 18.23 18.14 11.97
N ALA A 56 18.23 18.39 13.29
CA ALA A 56 18.86 19.55 13.89
C ALA A 56 20.39 19.56 13.67
N ARG A 57 21.02 18.40 13.48
CA ARG A 57 22.45 18.26 13.16
C ARG A 57 22.69 18.57 11.66
N ASP A 58 23.31 17.68 10.89
CA ASP A 58 23.72 17.94 9.49
C ASP A 58 22.60 17.98 8.44
N ILE A 59 21.42 18.50 8.78
CA ILE A 59 20.48 18.93 7.74
C ILE A 59 20.07 20.40 7.87
N ALA A 60 19.56 20.85 9.03
CA ALA A 60 19.01 22.21 9.13
C ALA A 60 19.66 23.10 10.22
N GLY A 61 20.41 22.55 11.17
CA GLY A 61 20.84 23.34 12.32
C GLY A 61 19.62 23.81 13.16
N PRO A 62 19.73 24.96 13.84
CA PRO A 62 18.59 25.61 14.50
C PRO A 62 17.38 25.86 13.59
N ALA A 63 17.61 26.02 12.28
CA ALA A 63 16.54 26.22 11.31
C ALA A 63 15.65 25.00 11.07
N VAL A 64 15.90 23.86 11.75
CA VAL A 64 15.00 22.69 11.75
C VAL A 64 13.60 23.02 12.25
N ILE A 65 13.43 24.07 13.07
CA ILE A 65 12.12 24.56 13.50
C ILE A 65 11.26 25.05 12.31
N ILE A 66 11.89 25.65 11.31
CA ILE A 66 11.24 26.09 10.07
C ILE A 66 10.89 24.87 9.21
N SER A 67 11.75 23.85 9.22
CA SER A 67 11.51 22.57 8.55
C SER A 67 10.31 21.82 9.12
N PHE A 68 10.17 21.73 10.44
CA PHE A 68 8.99 21.14 11.08
C PHE A 68 7.71 21.95 10.83
N PHE A 69 7.83 23.28 10.70
CA PHE A 69 6.70 24.12 10.31
C PHE A 69 6.23 23.84 8.88
N ILE A 70 7.15 23.79 7.91
CA ILE A 70 6.84 23.47 6.50
C ILE A 70 6.21 22.07 6.39
N ALA A 71 6.76 21.09 7.12
CA ALA A 71 6.24 19.74 7.23
C ALA A 71 4.82 19.67 7.81
N ALA A 72 4.56 20.42 8.88
CA ALA A 72 3.24 20.48 9.51
C ALA A 72 2.20 21.09 8.58
N VAL A 73 2.56 22.12 7.82
CA VAL A 73 1.67 22.72 6.80
C VAL A 73 1.36 21.70 5.70
N ALA A 74 2.37 20.99 5.20
CA ALA A 74 2.18 19.94 4.20
C ALA A 74 1.27 18.79 4.71
N ALA A 75 1.44 18.38 5.97
CA ALA A 75 0.63 17.34 6.59
C ALA A 75 -0.81 17.82 6.88
N ALA A 76 -0.99 19.09 7.28
CA ALA A 76 -2.31 19.71 7.48
C ALA A 76 -3.11 19.77 6.17
N LEU A 77 -2.46 20.12 5.06
CA LEU A 77 -3.08 20.13 3.73
C LEU A 77 -3.59 18.73 3.33
N SER A 78 -2.81 17.68 3.61
CA SER A 78 -3.21 16.29 3.38
C SER A 78 -4.29 15.82 4.37
N GLY A 79 -4.19 16.20 5.65
CA GLY A 79 -5.12 15.83 6.72
C GLY A 79 -6.52 16.41 6.52
N ILE A 80 -6.62 17.63 6.01
CA ILE A 80 -7.91 18.25 5.65
C ILE A 80 -8.58 17.47 4.50
N CYS A 81 -7.83 16.96 3.53
CA CYS A 81 -8.39 16.10 2.47
C CYS A 81 -8.89 14.75 3.01
N TYR A 82 -8.19 14.16 3.99
CA TYR A 82 -8.63 12.93 4.67
C TYR A 82 -9.85 13.16 5.56
N ALA A 83 -9.94 14.31 6.22
CA ALA A 83 -11.06 14.66 7.09
C ALA A 83 -12.38 14.77 6.33
N GLU A 84 -12.39 15.37 5.13
CA GLU A 84 -13.59 15.46 4.28
C GLU A 84 -14.09 14.09 3.81
N PHE A 85 -13.17 13.19 3.46
CA PHE A 85 -13.57 11.86 3.03
C PHE A 85 -13.94 10.93 4.18
N GLY A 86 -13.29 11.05 5.33
CA GLY A 86 -13.65 10.28 6.53
C GLY A 86 -15.08 10.57 6.97
N CYS A 87 -15.54 11.82 6.90
CA CYS A 87 -16.93 12.13 7.22
C CYS A 87 -17.92 11.73 6.11
N ARG A 88 -17.50 11.80 4.84
CA ARG A 88 -18.34 11.40 3.70
C ARG A 88 -18.52 9.88 3.62
N ILE A 89 -17.50 9.09 3.98
CA ILE A 89 -17.52 7.63 3.78
C ILE A 89 -16.95 6.89 5.01
N PRO A 90 -17.79 6.65 6.02
CA PRO A 90 -17.37 6.18 7.34
C PRO A 90 -17.21 4.66 7.38
N LYS A 91 -16.23 4.16 6.61
CA LYS A 91 -16.01 2.74 6.38
C LYS A 91 -14.54 2.35 6.54
N ALA A 92 -14.27 1.09 6.82
CA ALA A 92 -12.98 0.52 7.17
C ALA A 92 -12.01 0.41 5.99
N GLY A 93 -10.72 0.33 6.28
CA GLY A 93 -9.64 0.34 5.29
C GLY A 93 -9.44 1.75 4.80
N SER A 94 -9.04 2.64 5.72
CA SER A 94 -9.18 4.11 5.71
C SER A 94 -9.89 4.65 4.46
N ALA A 95 -9.16 4.72 3.36
CA ALA A 95 -9.55 5.37 2.13
C ALA A 95 -10.18 4.49 1.02
N TYR A 96 -10.65 3.24 1.23
CA TYR A 96 -11.14 2.34 0.14
C TYR A 96 -12.22 3.01 -0.66
N MET A 97 -13.38 3.13 -0.07
CA MET A 97 -14.35 4.08 -0.54
C MET A 97 -13.95 5.42 0.10
N TYR A 98 -12.76 5.98 -0.18
CA TYR A 98 -12.61 7.43 -0.35
C TYR A 98 -12.81 7.72 -1.82
N SER A 99 -11.78 8.03 -2.58
CA SER A 99 -11.42 7.04 -3.58
C SER A 99 -12.58 6.28 -4.24
N TYR A 100 -13.08 5.10 -3.80
CA TYR A 100 -14.05 4.27 -4.57
C TYR A 100 -15.38 4.90 -5.00
N THR A 101 -15.76 6.10 -4.56
CA THR A 101 -16.84 6.86 -5.26
C THR A 101 -16.33 7.75 -6.40
N THR A 102 -15.02 7.72 -6.71
CA THR A 102 -14.35 8.89 -7.29
C THR A 102 -13.94 9.01 -8.78
N VAL A 103 -13.67 8.10 -9.76
CA VAL A 103 -13.37 8.57 -11.19
C VAL A 103 -13.62 7.73 -12.53
N GLY A 104 -13.87 6.40 -12.53
CA GLY A 104 -14.07 5.31 -13.57
C GLY A 104 -14.33 3.85 -13.06
N GLU A 105 -13.35 2.93 -12.92
CA GLU A 105 -13.43 1.77 -11.96
C GLU A 105 -12.06 1.47 -11.40
N PHE A 106 -11.44 0.35 -11.76
CA PHE A 106 -10.09 0.21 -12.25
C PHE A 106 -8.95 0.96 -11.50
N TRP A 107 -9.18 1.40 -10.25
CA TRP A 107 -8.32 1.88 -9.13
C TRP A 107 -8.79 1.19 -7.82
N ALA A 108 -9.66 0.18 -7.90
CA ALA A 108 -9.98 -0.75 -6.82
C ALA A 108 -8.95 -1.88 -6.68
N PHE A 109 -7.67 -1.55 -6.89
CA PHE A 109 -6.62 -2.02 -5.99
C PHE A 109 -5.75 -0.89 -5.40
N VAL A 110 -6.28 0.33 -5.16
CA VAL A 110 -5.52 1.44 -4.54
C VAL A 110 -5.81 1.71 -3.07
N VAL A 111 -6.97 1.26 -2.53
CA VAL A 111 -7.58 1.74 -1.26
C VAL A 111 -8.25 0.85 -0.09
N GLY A 112 -8.35 -0.50 0.00
CA GLY A 112 -8.68 -1.36 1.23
C GLY A 112 -7.85 -2.60 1.82
N TRP A 113 -7.01 -3.45 1.14
CA TRP A 113 -6.08 -4.55 1.64
C TRP A 113 -4.71 -4.40 1.07
N ASN A 114 -4.58 -3.81 -0.12
CA ASN A 114 -3.35 -3.11 -0.36
C ASN A 114 -3.00 -2.19 0.88
N MET A 115 -3.98 -1.89 1.79
CA MET A 115 -3.97 -1.43 3.21
C MET A 115 -2.97 -2.08 4.13
N ILE A 116 -2.30 -3.12 3.68
CA ILE A 116 -1.69 -4.12 4.53
C ILE A 116 -0.16 -4.04 4.42
N LEU A 117 0.35 -2.81 4.25
CA LEU A 117 1.69 -2.47 4.73
C LEU A 117 1.66 -1.77 6.06
N GLU A 118 0.93 -0.66 6.19
CA GLU A 118 1.27 0.41 7.12
C GLU A 118 1.27 -0.03 8.61
N TYR A 119 0.22 0.34 9.34
CA TYR A 119 0.12 0.22 10.78
C TYR A 119 -0.16 -1.22 11.28
N VAL A 120 0.75 -2.17 11.05
CA VAL A 120 0.94 -3.42 11.83
C VAL A 120 2.38 -3.92 11.96
N ILE A 121 3.31 -3.45 11.14
CA ILE A 121 4.75 -3.44 11.46
C ILE A 121 5.39 -2.13 10.95
N ALA A 122 4.66 -1.14 10.45
CA ALA A 122 4.94 0.20 11.00
C ALA A 122 4.81 0.18 12.52
N ALA A 123 4.05 -0.76 13.07
CA ALA A 123 4.16 -1.16 14.48
C ALA A 123 5.60 -1.56 14.87
N ALA A 124 6.48 -1.77 13.89
CA ALA A 124 7.88 -1.38 13.96
C ALA A 124 8.16 0.10 13.61
N SER A 125 8.12 0.57 12.37
CA SER A 125 8.69 1.86 11.92
C SER A 125 8.64 3.14 12.83
N LEU A 126 7.59 3.34 13.64
CA LEU A 126 7.49 4.44 14.62
C LEU A 126 7.39 3.95 16.08
N ALA A 127 7.49 2.64 16.27
CA ALA A 127 6.63 1.89 17.19
C ALA A 127 7.27 0.65 17.83
N ARG A 128 8.30 0.10 17.19
CA ARG A 128 9.02 -1.07 17.70
C ARG A 128 9.68 -0.75 19.03
N ALA A 129 10.03 0.50 19.36
CA ALA A 129 11.16 0.81 20.26
C ALA A 129 11.00 0.35 21.71
N CYS A 130 9.89 -0.30 22.02
CA CYS A 130 9.65 -0.92 23.29
C CYS A 130 10.85 -1.71 23.83
N SER A 131 11.48 -2.62 23.07
CA SER A 131 12.59 -3.44 23.60
C SER A 131 14.02 -2.85 23.67
N GLU A 132 14.51 -1.92 22.85
CA GLU A 132 15.73 -1.18 23.20
C GLU A 132 15.44 -0.02 24.15
N TYR A 133 14.25 0.61 24.16
CA TYR A 133 13.94 1.46 25.31
C TYR A 133 13.86 0.63 26.61
N ILE A 134 13.33 -0.60 26.59
CA ILE A 134 13.37 -1.51 27.75
C ILE A 134 14.81 -1.94 28.06
N ASN A 135 15.65 -2.21 27.07
CA ASN A 135 17.04 -2.59 27.30
C ASN A 135 17.90 -1.41 27.81
N SER A 136 17.65 -0.20 27.30
CA SER A 136 18.24 1.05 27.76
C SER A 136 17.88 1.29 29.24
N LEU A 137 16.63 1.00 29.64
CA LEU A 137 16.19 1.04 31.03
C LEU A 137 16.82 -0.07 31.89
N ALA A 138 17.09 -1.25 31.31
CA ALA A 138 17.79 -2.35 31.95
C ALA A 138 19.33 -2.23 31.91
N GLN A 139 19.87 -1.04 31.56
CA GLN A 139 21.30 -0.75 31.47
C GLN A 139 22.07 -1.71 30.54
N GLY A 140 21.39 -2.24 29.53
CA GLY A 140 21.96 -3.17 28.56
C GLY A 140 22.02 -4.62 29.03
N TYR A 141 21.50 -4.95 30.23
CA TYR A 141 21.54 -6.32 30.78
C TYR A 141 20.73 -7.31 29.95
N ILE A 142 19.58 -6.90 29.40
CA ILE A 142 18.68 -7.78 28.65
C ILE A 142 19.34 -8.20 27.33
N PHE A 143 19.93 -7.25 26.62
CA PHE A 143 20.65 -7.52 25.38
C PHE A 143 21.94 -8.28 25.69
N LYS A 144 22.66 -7.95 26.77
CA LYS A 144 23.82 -8.74 27.24
C LYS A 144 23.47 -10.18 27.59
N PHE A 145 22.34 -10.44 28.24
CA PHE A 145 21.85 -11.80 28.53
C PHE A 145 21.57 -12.56 27.23
N PHE A 146 20.87 -11.92 26.30
CA PHE A 146 20.61 -12.53 24.99
C PHE A 146 21.89 -12.75 24.17
N MET A 147 22.98 -12.03 24.48
CA MET A 147 24.30 -12.20 23.86
C MET A 147 25.26 -13.17 24.58
N ASN A 148 25.23 -13.20 25.91
CA ASN A 148 26.04 -14.11 26.74
C ASN A 148 25.54 -15.55 26.56
N ASP A 149 24.22 -15.71 26.70
CA ASP A 149 23.62 -16.98 27.12
C ASP A 149 22.74 -17.61 26.03
N ILE A 150 22.36 -16.83 24.99
CA ILE A 150 21.50 -17.31 23.90
C ILE A 150 22.24 -17.40 22.55
N ALA A 151 22.45 -16.29 21.83
CA ALA A 151 23.15 -16.28 20.53
C ALA A 151 23.36 -14.85 19.99
N THR A 152 24.51 -14.56 19.34
CA THR A 152 24.92 -13.35 18.57
C THR A 152 25.70 -13.83 17.37
N TRP A 153 25.90 -13.26 16.16
CA TRP A 153 27.08 -13.62 15.31
C TRP A 153 27.23 -12.61 14.04
N ASN A 154 27.85 -12.80 12.83
CA ASN A 154 28.14 -11.79 11.71
C ASN A 154 28.65 -12.13 10.23
N VAL A 155 27.98 -11.65 9.15
CA VAL A 155 28.54 -11.26 7.81
C VAL A 155 27.87 -9.95 7.40
N SER A 156 27.34 -9.78 6.17
CA SER A 156 26.39 -8.74 5.70
C SER A 156 24.95 -9.27 5.63
N GLY A 157 23.97 -8.64 6.32
CA GLY A 157 22.74 -9.34 6.75
C GLY A 157 21.98 -8.81 7.99
N LEU A 158 22.18 -9.41 9.17
CA LEU A 158 21.13 -9.64 10.19
C LEU A 158 21.28 -8.97 11.58
N GLY A 159 20.86 -9.61 12.72
CA GLY A 159 20.59 -9.26 14.19
C GLY A 159 21.22 -9.91 15.51
N SER A 160 22.22 -9.37 16.26
CA SER A 160 23.14 -10.13 17.18
C SER A 160 22.72 -10.35 18.61
N PHE A 161 21.43 -10.33 18.83
CA PHE A 161 20.83 -11.50 19.43
C PHE A 161 19.42 -11.59 18.88
N PRO A 162 18.84 -12.78 18.71
CA PRO A 162 17.46 -12.87 18.35
C PRO A 162 16.62 -12.24 19.45
N ASP A 163 15.95 -11.12 19.16
CA ASP A 163 15.25 -10.37 20.17
C ASP A 163 13.92 -11.02 20.55
N PHE A 164 14.02 -11.92 21.52
CA PHE A 164 12.87 -12.61 22.07
C PHE A 164 11.95 -11.70 22.90
N LEU A 165 12.41 -10.51 23.30
CA LEU A 165 11.55 -9.53 23.93
C LEU A 165 10.65 -8.88 22.86
N ALA A 166 11.11 -8.74 21.63
CA ALA A 166 10.17 -8.68 20.51
C ALA A 166 9.42 -10.00 20.30
N PHE A 167 9.99 -11.21 20.49
CA PHE A 167 9.23 -12.50 20.48
C PHE A 167 8.26 -12.63 21.66
N THR A 168 7.90 -11.48 22.21
CA THR A 168 6.76 -11.33 23.07
C THR A 168 5.94 -10.07 22.75
N LEU A 169 6.57 -8.91 22.54
CA LEU A 169 5.86 -7.63 22.65
C LEU A 169 4.82 -7.35 21.54
N ALA A 170 4.95 -7.85 20.30
CA ALA A 170 3.90 -7.59 19.30
C ALA A 170 2.93 -8.74 19.17
N LEU A 171 3.30 -9.95 19.62
CA LEU A 171 2.26 -10.92 19.95
C LEU A 171 1.38 -10.37 21.04
N ALA A 172 1.98 -9.70 22.04
CA ALA A 172 1.22 -9.01 23.04
C ALA A 172 0.33 -7.91 22.42
N SER A 173 0.82 -7.09 21.47
CA SER A 173 -0.04 -6.09 20.82
C SER A 173 -1.20 -6.72 20.00
N SER A 174 -0.95 -7.77 19.22
CA SER A 174 -2.00 -8.48 18.47
C SER A 174 -3.00 -9.16 19.36
N PHE A 175 -2.50 -9.75 20.45
CA PHE A 175 -3.34 -10.35 21.45
C PHE A 175 -4.23 -9.27 22.09
N ILE A 176 -3.67 -8.11 22.46
CA ILE A 176 -4.42 -6.97 23.00
C ILE A 176 -5.52 -6.50 22.03
N VAL A 177 -5.24 -6.46 20.73
CA VAL A 177 -6.23 -6.06 19.71
C VAL A 177 -7.28 -7.13 19.46
N SER A 178 -6.90 -8.40 19.54
CA SER A 178 -7.83 -9.52 19.38
C SER A 178 -8.88 -9.63 20.50
N LEU A 179 -8.60 -9.03 21.67
CA LEU A 179 -9.54 -8.93 22.79
C LEU A 179 -10.70 -7.95 22.51
N GLY A 180 -10.58 -7.12 21.45
CA GLY A 180 -11.64 -6.23 20.96
C GLY A 180 -11.24 -4.75 20.91
N ALA A 181 -11.81 -4.01 19.94
CA ALA A 181 -11.44 -2.63 19.62
C ALA A 181 -11.47 -1.66 20.83
N GLN A 182 -12.48 -1.78 21.71
CA GLN A 182 -12.55 -0.93 22.92
C GLN A 182 -11.40 -1.20 23.90
N LYS A 183 -11.02 -2.47 24.08
CA LYS A 183 -9.98 -2.86 25.05
C LYS A 183 -8.60 -2.46 24.56
N SER A 184 -8.32 -2.63 23.26
CA SER A 184 -7.07 -2.13 22.66
C SER A 184 -6.99 -0.62 22.63
N SER A 185 -8.11 0.07 22.40
CA SER A 185 -8.17 1.52 22.47
C SER A 185 -7.82 2.06 23.84
N LEU A 186 -8.32 1.42 24.90
CA LEU A 186 -8.02 1.81 26.26
C LEU A 186 -6.52 1.68 26.58
N VAL A 187 -5.89 0.58 26.17
CA VAL A 187 -4.44 0.38 26.32
C VAL A 187 -3.67 1.46 25.58
N ASN A 188 -4.05 1.74 24.33
CA ASN A 188 -3.42 2.77 23.53
C ASN A 188 -3.56 4.17 24.16
N LYS A 189 -4.75 4.49 24.66
CA LYS A 189 -5.07 5.78 25.30
C LYS A 189 -4.21 6.04 26.53
N ILE A 190 -4.03 5.03 27.39
CA ILE A 190 -3.20 5.13 28.60
C ILE A 190 -1.74 5.38 28.21
N VAL A 191 -1.22 4.61 27.24
CA VAL A 191 0.18 4.68 26.82
C VAL A 191 0.49 6.02 26.11
N THR A 192 -0.39 6.48 25.21
CA THR A 192 -0.23 7.80 24.56
C THR A 192 -0.31 8.95 25.55
N PHE A 193 -1.15 8.86 26.57
CA PHE A 193 -1.26 9.90 27.61
C PHE A 193 0.05 10.05 28.39
N ILE A 194 0.68 8.93 28.77
CA ILE A 194 1.98 8.95 29.45
C ILE A 194 3.06 9.55 28.54
N ASN A 195 3.06 9.22 27.25
CA ASN A 195 3.98 9.81 26.28
C ASN A 195 3.83 11.35 26.20
N LEU A 196 2.60 11.85 26.08
CA LEU A 196 2.34 13.29 26.05
C LEU A 196 2.80 14.01 27.33
N ALA A 197 2.63 13.38 28.50
CA ALA A 197 3.11 13.93 29.76
C ALA A 197 4.64 14.04 29.80
N VAL A 198 5.36 13.06 29.22
CA VAL A 198 6.82 13.11 29.11
C VAL A 198 7.29 14.16 28.11
N ILE A 199 6.61 14.31 26.97
CA ILE A 199 6.89 15.39 26.00
C ILE A 199 6.72 16.76 26.64
N LEU A 200 5.65 16.96 27.42
CA LEU A 200 5.42 18.21 28.14
C LEU A 200 6.56 18.49 29.15
N PHE A 201 6.99 17.46 29.90
CA PHE A 201 8.13 17.55 30.79
C PHE A 201 9.41 17.98 30.06
N ILE A 202 9.71 17.38 28.89
CA ILE A 202 10.87 17.73 28.06
C ILE A 202 10.82 19.19 27.64
N ILE A 203 9.66 19.68 27.19
CA ILE A 203 9.52 21.07 26.72
C ILE A 203 9.70 22.04 27.89
N VAL A 204 9.02 21.82 29.02
CA VAL A 204 9.07 22.73 30.18
C VAL A 204 10.46 22.78 30.81
N ILE A 205 11.06 21.63 31.09
CA ILE A 205 12.40 21.58 31.72
C ILE A 205 13.49 21.95 30.72
N GLY A 206 13.33 21.62 29.43
CA GLY A 206 14.35 21.99 28.47
C GLY A 206 14.37 23.49 28.14
N PHE A 207 13.24 24.20 28.20
CA PHE A 207 13.24 25.67 28.14
C PHE A 207 13.98 26.32 29.30
N TYR A 208 14.00 25.70 30.49
CA TYR A 208 14.79 26.18 31.62
C TYR A 208 16.31 26.17 31.34
N PHE A 209 16.79 25.25 30.48
CA PHE A 209 18.20 25.17 30.08
C PHE A 209 18.49 25.79 28.70
N ALA A 210 17.53 26.49 28.10
CA ALA A 210 17.68 27.11 26.79
C ALA A 210 18.64 28.30 26.84
N ASP A 211 19.59 28.35 25.90
CA ASP A 211 20.56 29.44 25.76
C ASP A 211 20.52 30.01 24.34
N GLY A 212 20.15 31.29 24.22
CA GLY A 212 20.02 31.99 22.94
C GLY A 212 21.34 32.22 22.20
N GLU A 213 22.48 32.12 22.88
CA GLU A 213 23.80 32.19 22.23
C GLU A 213 24.00 31.03 21.23
N ASN A 214 23.31 29.91 21.42
CA ASN A 214 23.41 28.73 20.55
C ASN A 214 22.84 28.97 19.12
N TRP A 215 22.05 30.03 18.92
CA TRP A 215 21.49 30.39 17.62
C TRP A 215 22.24 31.55 16.92
N LYS A 216 23.06 32.33 17.65
CA LYS A 216 23.72 33.56 17.13
C LYS A 216 24.84 33.32 16.10
N PRO A 217 25.69 32.27 16.18
CA PRO A 217 26.78 32.07 15.21
C PRO A 217 26.29 31.67 13.80
N LYS A 218 25.32 30.76 13.72
CA LYS A 218 24.64 30.33 12.47
C LYS A 218 23.26 29.74 12.78
N PHE A 219 22.18 30.45 12.47
CA PHE A 219 20.82 29.91 12.58
C PHE A 219 20.49 28.91 11.46
N ALA A 220 20.86 29.22 10.21
CA ALA A 220 20.66 28.35 9.04
C ALA A 220 22.02 27.97 8.41
N PRO A 221 22.84 27.15 9.09
CA PRO A 221 24.21 26.83 8.65
C PRO A 221 24.27 26.12 7.29
N TYR A 222 23.21 25.41 6.92
CA TYR A 222 23.06 24.66 5.66
C TYR A 222 22.21 25.42 4.62
N GLY A 223 21.88 26.69 4.88
CA GLY A 223 21.10 27.55 3.98
C GLY A 223 19.67 27.05 3.70
N PHE A 224 19.01 27.69 2.73
CA PHE A 224 17.61 27.39 2.38
C PHE A 224 17.41 25.95 1.88
N ARG A 225 18.43 25.36 1.24
CA ARG A 225 18.40 23.96 0.79
C ARG A 225 18.35 22.98 1.97
N GLY A 226 19.07 23.26 3.06
CA GLY A 226 18.99 22.48 4.30
C GLY A 226 17.62 22.57 4.98
N ILE A 227 17.02 23.77 4.98
CA ILE A 227 15.66 23.98 5.53
C ILE A 227 14.62 23.17 4.74
N LEU A 228 14.68 23.18 3.41
CA LEU A 228 13.75 22.40 2.57
C LEU A 228 14.01 20.89 2.63
N ALA A 229 15.26 20.44 2.69
CA ALA A 229 15.62 19.02 2.80
C ALA A 229 15.22 18.42 4.17
N ALA A 230 15.40 19.18 5.25
CA ALA A 230 14.88 18.81 6.56
C ALA A 230 13.35 18.93 6.58
N GLY A 231 12.74 19.87 5.84
CA GLY A 231 11.28 20.01 5.74
C GLY A 231 10.61 18.80 5.10
N ALA A 232 11.23 18.24 4.05
CA ALA A 232 10.83 16.95 3.50
C ALA A 232 10.96 15.84 4.55
N SER A 233 12.10 15.76 5.24
CA SER A 233 12.38 14.76 6.29
C SER A 233 11.44 14.86 7.51
N CYS A 234 10.99 16.07 7.86
CA CYS A 234 10.09 16.35 8.97
C CYS A 234 8.63 16.01 8.63
N PHE A 235 8.21 16.10 7.35
CA PHE A 235 6.84 15.74 6.92
C PHE A 235 6.49 14.32 7.36
N PHE A 236 7.52 13.51 7.38
CA PHE A 236 7.43 12.11 7.69
C PHE A 236 7.11 11.81 9.16
N ALA A 237 7.42 12.76 10.04
CA ALA A 237 7.09 12.70 11.45
C ALA A 237 5.60 12.98 11.73
N PHE A 238 4.85 13.47 10.73
CA PHE A 238 3.43 13.78 10.80
C PHE A 238 2.52 12.68 10.22
N VAL A 239 3.07 11.56 9.77
CA VAL A 239 2.27 10.43 9.27
C VAL A 239 1.81 9.54 10.41
N GLY A 240 0.57 9.08 10.33
CA GLY A 240 -0.13 8.38 11.42
C GLY A 240 -1.58 8.80 11.60
N PHE A 241 -1.97 10.01 11.16
CA PHE A 241 -3.33 10.56 11.37
C PHE A 241 -4.42 9.79 10.61
N ASP A 242 -4.04 9.10 9.54
CA ASP A 242 -4.89 8.33 8.64
C ASP A 242 -5.38 7.00 9.24
N VAL A 243 -4.79 6.55 10.36
CA VAL A 243 -5.34 5.51 11.26
C VAL A 243 -6.78 5.83 11.65
N ILE A 244 -7.09 7.11 11.86
CA ILE A 244 -8.42 7.57 12.30
C ILE A 244 -9.47 7.13 11.28
N GLY A 245 -9.18 7.27 9.98
CA GLY A 245 -10.07 6.83 8.91
C GLY A 245 -10.31 5.31 8.89
N SER A 246 -9.32 4.50 9.24
CA SER A 246 -9.47 3.03 9.30
C SER A 246 -10.43 2.57 10.39
N ALA A 247 -10.56 3.34 11.46
CA ALA A 247 -11.49 3.10 12.55
C ALA A 247 -12.93 3.64 12.27
N GLY A 248 -13.20 4.16 11.07
CA GLY A 248 -14.47 4.81 10.74
C GLY A 248 -15.71 3.93 10.91
N GLU A 249 -15.59 2.63 10.61
CA GLU A 249 -16.68 1.64 10.76
C GLU A 249 -16.96 1.26 12.23
N GLU A 250 -16.04 1.57 13.15
CA GLU A 250 -16.14 1.33 14.58
C GLU A 250 -16.35 2.60 15.40
N ALA A 251 -16.31 3.76 14.76
CA ALA A 251 -16.59 5.03 15.40
C ALA A 251 -18.10 5.17 15.68
N ILE A 252 -18.46 5.67 16.86
CA ILE A 252 -19.86 5.86 17.25
C ILE A 252 -20.52 6.97 16.41
N ASN A 253 -19.79 8.06 16.16
CA ASN A 253 -20.23 9.18 15.31
C ASN A 253 -19.13 9.56 14.30
N PRO A 254 -18.96 8.80 13.21
CA PRO A 254 -17.82 8.96 12.32
C PRO A 254 -17.84 10.30 11.56
N LYS A 255 -19.03 10.82 11.19
CA LYS A 255 -19.16 12.08 10.43
C LYS A 255 -18.53 13.28 11.12
N HIS A 256 -18.63 13.36 12.45
CA HIS A 256 -18.01 14.43 13.23
C HIS A 256 -16.68 14.01 13.88
N SER A 257 -16.60 12.76 14.34
CA SER A 257 -15.43 12.32 15.12
C SER A 257 -14.18 12.14 14.28
N LEU A 258 -14.30 11.69 13.02
CA LEU A 258 -13.16 11.49 12.13
C LEU A 258 -12.46 12.80 11.73
N PRO A 259 -13.16 13.84 11.21
CA PRO A 259 -12.51 15.10 10.85
C PRO A 259 -11.93 15.82 12.07
N PHE A 260 -12.68 15.89 13.18
CA PHE A 260 -12.22 16.55 14.39
C PHE A 260 -10.96 15.88 14.97
N SER A 261 -10.95 14.54 15.07
CA SER A 261 -9.79 13.82 15.61
C SER A 261 -8.56 13.93 14.71
N THR A 262 -8.74 14.00 13.38
CA THR A 262 -7.64 14.13 12.41
C THR A 262 -6.94 15.48 12.54
N ILE A 263 -7.70 16.57 12.61
CA ILE A 263 -7.15 17.93 12.78
C ILE A 263 -6.49 18.07 14.15
N LEU A 264 -7.18 17.61 15.21
CA LEU A 264 -6.66 17.70 16.57
C LEU A 264 -5.35 16.92 16.74
N THR A 265 -5.25 15.75 16.10
CA THR A 265 -4.02 14.94 16.06
C THR A 265 -2.86 15.70 15.43
N LEU A 266 -3.07 16.35 14.28
CA LEU A 266 -2.04 17.10 13.57
C LEU A 266 -1.59 18.35 14.35
N VAL A 267 -2.51 19.06 15.00
CA VAL A 267 -2.19 20.23 15.84
C VAL A 267 -1.37 19.84 17.06
N ILE A 268 -1.80 18.81 17.81
CA ILE A 268 -1.07 18.32 18.98
C ILE A 268 0.33 17.83 18.55
N SER A 269 0.42 17.15 17.42
CA SER A 269 1.70 16.66 16.90
C SER A 269 2.62 17.81 16.50
N PHE A 270 2.10 18.86 15.86
CA PHE A 270 2.89 20.04 15.48
C PHE A 270 3.48 20.73 16.70
N LEU A 271 2.67 21.00 17.73
CA LEU A 271 3.12 21.64 18.95
C LEU A 271 4.22 20.83 19.66
N ALA A 272 4.06 19.50 19.69
CA ALA A 272 5.04 18.59 20.28
C ALA A 272 6.37 18.59 19.50
N TYR A 273 6.34 18.37 18.18
CA TYR A 273 7.55 18.35 17.35
C TYR A 273 8.25 19.72 17.30
N PHE A 274 7.50 20.80 17.14
CA PHE A 274 8.04 22.17 17.11
C PHE A 274 8.63 22.57 18.47
N GLY A 275 7.92 22.29 19.56
CA GLY A 275 8.37 22.59 20.92
C GLY A 275 9.64 21.84 21.29
N VAL A 276 9.69 20.53 21.00
CA VAL A 276 10.86 19.70 21.26
C VAL A 276 12.06 20.10 20.39
N ALA A 277 11.87 20.39 19.10
CA ALA A 277 12.94 20.85 18.22
C ALA A 277 13.54 22.20 18.67
N THR A 278 12.68 23.12 19.13
CA THR A 278 13.09 24.45 19.62
C THR A 278 13.94 24.32 20.88
N VAL A 279 13.45 23.56 21.85
CA VAL A 279 14.13 23.32 23.12
C VAL A 279 15.45 22.58 22.90
N LEU A 280 15.47 21.55 22.07
CA LEU A 280 16.66 20.75 21.79
C LEU A 280 17.81 21.57 21.19
N THR A 281 17.50 22.49 20.25
CA THR A 281 18.51 23.32 19.58
C THR A 281 18.94 24.55 20.39
N LEU A 282 18.13 24.97 21.38
CA LEU A 282 18.49 26.03 22.31
C LEU A 282 19.28 25.52 23.51
N MET A 283 19.02 24.30 23.97
CA MET A 283 19.70 23.74 25.15
C MET A 283 21.18 23.51 24.90
N ILE A 284 21.58 23.06 23.72
CA ILE A 284 22.98 22.76 23.38
C ILE A 284 23.20 23.14 21.91
N PRO A 285 24.39 23.67 21.54
CA PRO A 285 24.69 23.92 20.13
C PRO A 285 24.40 22.70 19.26
N TYR A 286 23.79 22.90 18.09
CA TYR A 286 23.32 21.82 17.22
C TYR A 286 24.41 20.81 16.79
N HIS A 287 25.68 21.24 16.71
CA HIS A 287 26.84 20.39 16.42
C HIS A 287 27.30 19.55 17.62
N LYS A 288 26.82 19.89 18.82
CA LYS A 288 27.05 19.19 20.09
C LYS A 288 25.81 18.43 20.56
N LEU A 289 24.89 18.07 19.68
CA LEU A 289 23.89 17.05 20.01
C LEU A 289 24.65 15.71 20.08
N SER A 290 25.46 15.54 21.15
CA SER A 290 26.42 14.40 21.43
C SER A 290 25.30 13.43 22.01
N HIS A 291 24.89 12.46 21.20
CA HIS A 291 24.45 11.10 21.57
C HIS A 291 23.12 10.86 22.25
N PHE A 292 23.03 9.70 22.91
CA PHE A 292 22.25 8.62 22.32
C PHE A 292 20.83 8.66 22.84
N ALA A 293 19.89 8.73 21.90
CA ALA A 293 18.66 9.48 22.13
C ALA A 293 19.03 10.97 22.42
N PRO A 294 19.13 11.83 21.39
CA PRO A 294 19.60 13.22 21.53
C PRO A 294 18.83 13.99 22.58
N LEU A 295 17.53 13.70 22.72
CA LEU A 295 16.71 14.27 23.78
C LEU A 295 17.16 13.86 25.19
N ALA A 296 17.49 12.60 25.42
CA ALA A 296 17.84 12.10 26.75
C ALA A 296 19.24 12.58 27.17
N GLU A 297 20.19 12.56 26.24
CA GLU A 297 21.59 12.88 26.51
C GLU A 297 21.83 14.39 26.71
N VAL A 298 20.99 15.25 26.11
CA VAL A 298 21.04 16.71 26.31
C VAL A 298 20.72 17.11 27.76
N PHE A 299 19.80 16.42 28.44
CA PHE A 299 19.55 16.67 29.87
C PHE A 299 20.68 16.16 30.76
N VAL A 300 21.34 15.06 30.39
CA VAL A 300 22.50 14.52 31.11
C VAL A 300 23.66 15.51 31.05
N GLN A 301 23.94 16.06 29.87
CA GLN A 301 25.01 17.05 29.66
C GLN A 301 24.77 18.38 30.38
N ARG A 302 23.50 18.71 30.67
CA ARG A 302 23.11 19.88 31.47
C ARG A 302 22.97 19.57 32.97
N GLY A 303 23.35 18.38 33.43
CA GLY A 303 23.44 18.02 34.85
C GLY A 303 22.24 17.26 35.43
N LEU A 304 21.24 16.92 34.62
CA LEU A 304 20.04 16.15 35.01
C LEU A 304 20.15 14.69 34.55
N SER A 305 21.03 13.93 35.19
CA SER A 305 21.22 12.49 34.92
C SER A 305 19.94 11.66 35.05
N GLY A 306 19.05 12.02 35.98
CA GLY A 306 17.76 11.35 36.20
C GLY A 306 16.73 11.54 35.08
N ALA A 307 16.79 12.65 34.33
CA ALA A 307 15.85 12.92 33.24
C ALA A 307 15.96 11.91 32.08
N LYS A 308 17.12 11.26 31.94
CA LYS A 308 17.34 10.15 30.99
C LYS A 308 16.30 9.04 31.13
N TYR A 309 15.95 8.64 32.36
CA TYR A 309 14.97 7.58 32.60
C TYR A 309 13.54 8.04 32.27
N VAL A 310 13.20 9.28 32.61
CA VAL A 310 11.88 9.86 32.29
C VAL A 310 11.69 9.94 30.78
N VAL A 311 12.71 10.41 30.04
CA VAL A 311 12.69 10.50 28.57
C VAL A 311 12.68 9.11 27.91
N ALA A 312 13.40 8.13 28.45
CA ALA A 312 13.36 6.75 27.97
C ALA A 312 12.00 6.06 28.19
N ILE A 313 11.32 6.33 29.31
CA ILE A 313 9.93 5.89 29.55
C ILE A 313 8.98 6.57 28.55
N GLY A 314 9.20 7.85 28.23
CA GLY A 314 8.46 8.54 27.18
C GLY A 314 8.62 7.89 25.81
N GLY A 315 9.85 7.55 25.42
CA GLY A 315 10.14 6.83 24.18
C GLY A 315 9.58 5.40 24.12
N LEU A 316 9.59 4.68 25.25
CA LEU A 316 8.95 3.37 25.42
C LEU A 316 7.43 3.47 25.22
N CYS A 317 6.78 4.42 25.89
CA CYS A 317 5.36 4.66 25.75
C CYS A 317 5.01 5.11 24.33
N ALA A 318 5.74 6.06 23.75
CA ALA A 318 5.52 6.53 22.37
C ALA A 318 5.46 5.37 21.38
N THR A 319 6.43 4.46 21.50
CA THR A 319 6.55 3.35 20.58
C THR A 319 5.52 2.25 20.83
N MET A 320 5.20 1.92 22.09
CA MET A 320 4.08 1.03 22.40
C MET A 320 2.72 1.57 21.96
N SER A 321 2.47 2.88 22.07
CA SER A 321 1.24 3.49 21.53
C SER A 321 1.21 3.43 20.01
N THR A 322 2.31 3.74 19.33
CA THR A 322 2.31 3.62 17.86
C THR A 322 2.15 2.16 17.46
N LEU A 323 2.74 1.21 18.18
CA LEU A 323 2.58 -0.23 17.93
C LEU A 323 1.14 -0.70 18.11
N VAL A 324 0.47 -0.32 19.19
CA VAL A 324 -0.94 -0.71 19.40
C VAL A 324 -1.83 0.03 18.43
N ALA A 325 -1.62 1.31 18.14
CA ALA A 325 -2.33 2.01 17.05
C ALA A 325 -2.16 1.27 15.73
N ASN A 326 -0.95 0.77 15.54
CA ASN A 326 -0.53 -0.13 14.49
C ASN A 326 -0.88 -1.59 14.83
N SER A 327 -2.12 -1.76 15.23
CA SER A 327 -2.84 -2.99 15.55
C SER A 327 -4.34 -2.64 15.65
N PHE A 328 -4.68 -1.51 16.29
CA PHE A 328 -6.00 -1.18 16.82
C PHE A 328 -6.93 -0.43 15.84
N ALA A 329 -6.48 0.03 14.66
CA ALA A 329 -7.41 0.08 13.51
C ALA A 329 -7.36 -1.18 12.63
N GLY A 330 -7.08 -2.33 13.24
CA GLY A 330 -7.21 -3.73 12.77
C GLY A 330 -8.46 -4.54 13.15
N PRO A 331 -9.33 -4.00 14.01
CA PRO A 331 -10.65 -4.54 14.32
C PRO A 331 -11.85 -4.63 13.31
N ARG A 332 -11.80 -4.47 11.97
CA ARG A 332 -13.03 -4.52 11.09
C ARG A 332 -13.34 -5.70 10.12
N ILE A 333 -12.68 -5.82 8.97
CA ILE A 333 -13.24 -6.06 7.62
C ILE A 333 -13.71 -7.51 7.25
N ALA A 334 -14.48 -8.22 8.11
CA ALA A 334 -14.58 -9.70 7.99
C ALA A 334 -15.94 -10.43 7.83
N TYR A 335 -17.09 -9.90 7.34
CA TYR A 335 -18.37 -10.70 7.42
C TYR A 335 -19.38 -10.72 6.25
N SER A 336 -19.44 -9.72 5.39
CA SER A 336 -20.57 -9.55 4.45
C SER A 336 -20.36 -10.12 3.03
N MET A 337 -19.24 -10.82 2.79
CA MET A 337 -18.94 -11.52 1.52
C MET A 337 -19.76 -12.81 1.30
N ALA A 338 -20.97 -12.86 1.85
CA ALA A 338 -22.08 -13.69 1.42
C ALA A 338 -23.32 -13.09 2.11
N SER A 339 -23.68 -11.91 1.60
CA SER A 339 -24.91 -11.12 1.82
C SER A 339 -24.95 -9.98 0.80
N ASP A 340 -23.79 -9.40 0.46
CA ASP A 340 -23.61 -8.32 -0.52
C ASP A 340 -22.38 -8.54 -1.44
N GLY A 341 -21.82 -9.76 -1.41
CA GLY A 341 -20.84 -10.25 -2.38
C GLY A 341 -20.19 -11.58 -2.01
N LEU A 342 -18.86 -11.63 -2.13
CA LEU A 342 -18.15 -12.35 -3.20
C LEU A 342 -17.79 -13.83 -2.96
N LEU A 343 -17.84 -14.30 -1.72
CA LEU A 343 -17.17 -15.51 -1.24
C LEU A 343 -18.19 -16.55 -0.69
N PHE A 344 -17.67 -17.60 -0.05
CA PHE A 344 -18.28 -18.92 0.15
C PHE A 344 -19.65 -18.99 0.86
N ASN A 345 -20.25 -20.18 0.76
CA ASN A 345 -21.59 -20.54 1.23
C ASN A 345 -21.78 -20.42 2.76
N TRP A 346 -21.36 -21.44 3.54
CA TRP A 346 -21.63 -21.58 4.98
C TRP A 346 -21.07 -20.43 5.83
N PHE A 347 -19.75 -20.39 6.00
CA PHE A 347 -18.89 -19.19 5.97
C PHE A 347 -19.03 -18.08 7.05
N ALA A 348 -20.18 -17.90 7.71
CA ALA A 348 -20.38 -17.07 8.92
C ALA A 348 -19.87 -15.60 8.94
N ASN A 349 -18.74 -15.29 9.62
CA ASN A 349 -18.47 -13.96 10.20
C ASN A 349 -17.02 -13.80 10.74
N VAL A 350 -16.46 -12.56 10.79
CA VAL A 350 -15.81 -11.86 11.94
C VAL A 350 -15.93 -12.66 13.25
N HIS A 351 -15.03 -12.51 14.23
CA HIS A 351 -15.24 -13.21 15.50
C HIS A 351 -16.61 -12.87 16.12
N GLU A 352 -17.42 -13.90 16.41
CA GLU A 352 -18.82 -13.72 16.83
C GLU A 352 -18.96 -12.89 18.12
N LYS A 353 -18.03 -13.03 19.07
CA LYS A 353 -18.09 -12.37 20.37
C LYS A 353 -17.39 -11.01 20.42
N THR A 354 -16.22 -10.91 19.81
CA THR A 354 -15.40 -9.68 19.87
C THR A 354 -15.73 -8.71 18.74
N LYS A 355 -16.43 -9.17 17.70
CA LYS A 355 -16.81 -8.38 16.51
C LYS A 355 -15.62 -7.73 15.80
N VAL A 356 -14.43 -8.29 16.02
CA VAL A 356 -13.18 -7.96 15.37
C VAL A 356 -12.79 -9.12 14.44
N PRO A 357 -12.14 -8.85 13.31
CA PRO A 357 -11.76 -9.82 12.33
C PRO A 357 -10.76 -10.78 12.96
N VAL A 358 -11.30 -11.97 13.27
CA VAL A 358 -10.67 -13.25 13.61
C VAL A 358 -11.36 -14.28 12.71
N ARG A 359 -10.68 -15.16 11.97
CA ARG A 359 -9.33 -15.73 12.17
C ARG A 359 -8.16 -14.74 12.11
N ALA A 360 -8.36 -13.60 11.46
CA ALA A 360 -7.57 -12.35 11.47
C ALA A 360 -7.23 -11.71 12.85
N ILE A 361 -6.48 -10.58 12.83
CA ILE A 361 -5.65 -9.92 13.87
C ILE A 361 -4.67 -10.92 14.49
N LEU A 362 -5.19 -12.04 14.94
CA LEU A 362 -4.56 -13.33 14.80
C LEU A 362 -4.25 -13.72 13.31
N VAL A 363 -4.22 -12.75 12.36
CA VAL A 363 -3.48 -12.71 11.09
C VAL A 363 -2.65 -11.39 10.91
N GLU A 364 -2.88 -10.30 11.69
CA GLU A 364 -1.79 -9.37 12.09
C GLU A 364 -0.63 -10.15 12.69
N GLY A 365 -0.97 -11.26 13.34
CA GLY A 365 -0.14 -12.44 13.43
C GLY A 365 -0.29 -13.44 12.28
N SER A 366 0.42 -13.25 11.19
CA SER A 366 0.55 -14.26 10.10
C SER A 366 1.84 -14.18 9.28
N LEU A 367 2.54 -13.06 9.36
CA LEU A 367 3.77 -12.73 8.64
C LEU A 367 4.89 -12.29 9.59
N ALA A 368 4.75 -12.55 10.91
CA ALA A 368 5.42 -11.72 11.89
C ALA A 368 6.06 -12.35 13.16
N ALA A 369 5.90 -13.64 13.51
CA ALA A 369 6.58 -14.20 14.72
C ALA A 369 8.02 -14.70 14.57
N ILE A 370 8.73 -14.43 13.47
CA ILE A 370 10.21 -14.54 13.44
C ILE A 370 10.89 -13.19 13.17
N LEU A 371 10.21 -12.07 13.35
CA LEU A 371 10.75 -10.74 12.99
C LEU A 371 11.87 -10.19 13.89
N ALA A 372 12.53 -11.02 14.71
CA ALA A 372 13.80 -10.82 15.44
C ALA A 372 14.17 -12.09 16.16
N LEU A 373 13.46 -13.22 16.03
CA LEU A 373 14.24 -14.44 15.83
C LEU A 373 15.14 -14.23 14.60
N LEU A 374 14.63 -13.51 13.57
CA LEU A 374 15.41 -12.90 12.52
C LEU A 374 15.09 -11.51 11.84
N LEU A 375 14.37 -10.47 12.35
CA LEU A 375 14.44 -9.04 11.86
C LEU A 375 14.86 -7.93 12.89
N ASP A 376 15.49 -6.82 12.45
CA ASP A 376 15.82 -5.61 13.22
C ASP A 376 15.51 -4.27 12.50
N VAL A 377 15.27 -3.25 13.32
CA VAL A 377 14.74 -1.91 13.04
C VAL A 377 14.54 -1.58 11.60
N LYS A 378 15.61 -1.13 10.94
CA LYS A 378 15.37 -0.26 9.80
C LYS A 378 15.05 -1.05 8.57
N GLN A 379 15.25 -2.38 8.58
CA GLN A 379 14.75 -3.31 7.56
C GLN A 379 13.23 -3.57 7.73
N LEU A 380 12.67 -3.11 8.87
CA LEU A 380 11.25 -2.83 9.09
C LEU A 380 10.97 -1.40 8.63
N VAL A 381 11.48 -0.38 9.36
CA VAL A 381 11.26 1.08 9.13
C VAL A 381 11.20 1.42 7.67
N GLU A 382 12.11 0.79 6.93
CA GLU A 382 12.36 0.74 5.52
C GLU A 382 11.17 0.85 4.61
N LEU A 383 9.92 0.85 5.04
CA LEU A 383 8.83 0.40 4.20
C LEU A 383 7.64 1.30 4.00
N LEU A 384 7.51 2.29 4.85
CA LEU A 384 6.74 3.48 4.64
C LEU A 384 7.51 4.60 3.82
N SER A 385 7.58 5.01 2.52
CA SER A 385 8.15 6.38 2.16
C SER A 385 7.61 7.19 1.00
N ILE A 386 7.41 6.53 -0.11
CA ILE A 386 7.32 7.12 -1.43
C ILE A 386 5.83 7.18 -1.86
N GLY A 387 4.85 7.22 -0.95
CA GLY A 387 3.52 6.70 -1.31
C GLY A 387 2.40 6.80 -0.28
N THR A 388 2.61 6.89 1.05
CA THR A 388 1.69 7.60 1.98
C THR A 388 1.47 8.93 1.30
N LEU A 389 2.56 9.53 0.82
CA LEU A 389 2.60 10.67 -0.07
C LEU A 389 1.62 10.57 -1.23
N ILE A 390 1.58 9.47 -1.98
CA ILE A 390 0.70 9.43 -3.14
C ILE A 390 -0.68 8.94 -2.74
N SER A 391 -0.88 8.23 -1.63
CA SER A 391 -2.19 8.09 -0.99
C SER A 391 -2.77 9.43 -0.60
N TYR A 392 -1.92 10.35 -0.17
CA TYR A 392 -2.30 11.72 0.13
C TYR A 392 -2.57 12.49 -1.16
N THR A 393 -1.75 12.30 -2.21
CA THR A 393 -2.02 12.84 -3.56
C THR A 393 -3.31 12.30 -4.16
N MET A 394 -3.60 11.01 -3.96
CA MET A 394 -4.77 10.33 -4.48
C MET A 394 -6.00 10.82 -3.75
N VAL A 395 -5.98 10.90 -2.42
CA VAL A 395 -7.09 11.48 -1.65
C VAL A 395 -7.30 12.96 -2.02
N ALA A 396 -6.24 13.74 -2.29
CA ALA A 396 -6.37 15.10 -2.82
C ALA A 396 -7.01 15.15 -4.23
N ILE A 397 -6.66 14.22 -5.13
CA ILE A 397 -7.28 14.05 -6.45
C ILE A 397 -8.75 13.64 -6.30
N ALA A 398 -9.06 12.72 -5.39
CA ALA A 398 -10.41 12.30 -5.10
C ALA A 398 -11.26 13.48 -4.59
N VAL A 399 -10.72 14.36 -3.72
CA VAL A 399 -11.46 15.53 -3.23
C VAL A 399 -11.74 16.46 -4.40
N LEU A 400 -10.72 16.71 -5.23
CA LEU A 400 -10.84 17.57 -6.40
C LEU A 400 -11.87 17.06 -7.40
N VAL A 401 -11.94 15.75 -7.67
CA VAL A 401 -12.88 15.17 -8.64
C VAL A 401 -14.31 15.09 -8.09
N THR A 402 -14.47 14.72 -6.81
CA THR A 402 -15.80 14.51 -6.23
C THR A 402 -16.62 15.80 -6.15
N ARG A 403 -15.96 16.95 -5.96
CA ARG A 403 -16.61 18.29 -5.93
C ARG A 403 -17.19 18.75 -7.29
N TYR A 404 -16.91 18.04 -8.37
CA TYR A 404 -17.41 18.34 -9.72
C TYR A 404 -18.15 17.14 -10.34
N THR A 405 -18.69 16.25 -9.51
CA THR A 405 -19.38 15.02 -9.94
C THR A 405 -20.89 15.12 -9.74
N PRO A 406 -21.72 14.81 -10.75
CA PRO A 406 -23.19 14.78 -10.63
C PRO A 406 -23.65 13.77 -9.59
N GLY A 407 -24.75 14.06 -8.91
CA GLY A 407 -25.52 13.06 -8.17
C GLY A 407 -24.99 12.66 -6.79
N VAL A 408 -24.03 13.38 -6.20
CA VAL A 408 -23.75 13.22 -4.77
C VAL A 408 -24.86 13.94 -4.01
N GLN A 409 -25.87 13.19 -3.55
CA GLN A 409 -26.98 13.75 -2.79
C GLN A 409 -26.49 14.39 -1.49
N THR A 410 -27.01 15.58 -1.18
CA THR A 410 -26.95 16.16 0.16
C THR A 410 -27.64 15.21 1.13
N VAL A 411 -26.90 14.62 2.05
CA VAL A 411 -27.54 14.00 3.20
C VAL A 411 -27.94 15.15 4.14
N LYS A 412 -29.12 15.73 3.90
CA LYS A 412 -29.81 16.54 4.91
C LYS A 412 -30.08 15.61 6.08
N TYR A 413 -29.25 15.68 7.11
CA TYR A 413 -29.66 15.17 8.40
C TYR A 413 -30.64 16.18 8.97
N ASP A 414 -31.83 15.69 9.23
CA ASP A 414 -32.88 16.43 9.89
C ASP A 414 -32.38 16.79 11.30
N ASP A 415 -31.92 18.03 11.47
CA ASP A 415 -31.57 18.60 12.77
C ASP A 415 -32.77 18.49 13.75
N ASP A 416 -33.98 18.32 13.19
CA ASP A 416 -35.20 18.07 13.93
C ASP A 416 -35.24 16.72 14.64
N ARG A 417 -34.54 15.67 14.21
CA ARG A 417 -34.51 14.38 14.96
C ARG A 417 -33.67 14.45 16.23
N THR A 418 -32.62 15.28 16.25
CA THR A 418 -31.81 15.51 17.45
C THR A 418 -32.54 16.43 18.41
N LYS A 419 -33.27 17.43 17.89
CA LYS A 419 -34.23 18.23 18.66
C LYS A 419 -35.35 17.37 19.21
N GLU A 420 -35.94 16.49 18.43
CA GLU A 420 -37.05 15.60 18.84
C GLU A 420 -36.60 14.58 19.89
N ARG A 421 -35.35 14.08 19.81
CA ARG A 421 -34.77 13.17 20.82
C ARG A 421 -34.40 13.91 22.10
N THR A 422 -33.92 15.15 21.99
CA THR A 422 -33.66 16.04 23.13
C THR A 422 -34.97 16.54 23.74
N GLN A 423 -36.02 16.72 22.95
CA GLN A 423 -37.36 17.15 23.35
C GLN A 423 -38.16 16.00 23.96
N LYS A 424 -38.00 14.76 23.47
CA LYS A 424 -38.49 13.53 24.12
C LYS A 424 -37.76 13.23 25.42
N TRP A 425 -36.44 13.47 25.46
CA TRP A 425 -35.67 13.37 26.70
C TRP A 425 -36.08 14.47 27.71
N LEU A 426 -36.21 15.72 27.27
CA LEU A 426 -36.74 16.83 28.08
C LEU A 426 -38.17 16.57 28.56
N GLN A 427 -39.05 15.98 27.72
CA GLN A 427 -40.39 15.55 28.12
C GLN A 427 -40.34 14.40 29.14
N SER A 428 -39.40 13.46 29.00
CA SER A 428 -39.20 12.36 29.96
C SER A 428 -38.63 12.81 31.31
N VAL A 429 -37.93 13.96 31.33
CA VAL A 429 -37.39 14.58 32.55
C VAL A 429 -38.43 15.52 33.19
N CYS A 430 -39.31 16.13 32.39
CA CYS A 430 -40.36 17.05 32.86
C CYS A 430 -41.68 16.36 33.25
N CYS A 431 -41.94 15.12 32.81
CA CYS A 431 -43.17 14.39 33.15
C CYS A 431 -42.91 13.34 34.23
N ARG A 432 -43.66 13.43 35.35
CA ARG A 432 -43.58 12.49 36.48
C ARG A 432 -44.23 11.13 36.14
N PRO A 433 -43.76 10.02 36.75
CA PRO A 433 -44.23 8.68 36.43
C PRO A 433 -45.57 8.37 37.10
N GLY A 434 -46.59 8.09 36.29
CA GLY A 434 -47.87 7.54 36.70
C GLY A 434 -48.79 7.43 35.49
N GLU A 435 -49.40 6.25 35.29
CA GLU A 435 -50.31 5.85 34.19
C GLU A 435 -49.59 5.37 32.91
N THR A 436 -49.80 4.17 32.35
CA THR A 436 -50.67 3.01 32.65
C THR A 436 -50.17 1.82 31.83
N GLU A 437 -50.61 0.62 32.24
CA GLU A 437 -50.23 -0.71 31.77
C GLU A 437 -50.75 -1.15 30.39
N ASP A 438 -50.10 -2.21 29.90
CA ASP A 438 -50.63 -3.41 29.22
C ASP A 438 -50.76 -3.52 27.68
N LYS A 439 -49.99 -4.51 27.18
CA LYS A 439 -50.29 -5.58 26.18
C LYS A 439 -50.83 -5.19 24.80
N ASP A 440 -50.01 -5.40 23.76
CA ASP A 440 -50.14 -6.55 22.86
C ASP A 440 -49.07 -6.53 21.76
N GLY A 441 -48.70 -7.73 21.30
CA GLY A 441 -47.72 -7.93 20.24
C GLY A 441 -48.24 -7.48 18.88
N ALA A 442 -47.51 -6.59 18.22
CA ALA A 442 -47.60 -6.38 16.77
C ALA A 442 -46.23 -5.93 16.24
N SER A 443 -45.66 -6.75 15.35
CA SER A 443 -44.54 -6.39 14.49
C SER A 443 -44.93 -5.21 13.58
N HIS A 444 -44.36 -4.02 13.82
CA HIS A 444 -44.57 -2.86 12.94
C HIS A 444 -43.66 -2.95 11.70
N GLU A 445 -44.23 -3.33 10.55
CA GLU A 445 -43.55 -3.39 9.25
C GLU A 445 -43.43 -2.00 8.56
N VAL A 446 -42.25 -1.39 8.55
CA VAL A 446 -42.01 -0.07 7.91
C VAL A 446 -42.22 -0.10 6.38
N THR A 447 -43.25 0.59 5.90
CA THR A 447 -43.52 0.89 4.47
C THR A 447 -42.75 2.14 4.06
N TYR A 448 -42.09 2.12 2.89
CA TYR A 448 -41.45 3.31 2.31
C TYR A 448 -42.38 3.96 1.29
N GLN A 449 -42.65 5.26 1.43
CA GLN A 449 -43.25 6.10 0.38
C GLN A 449 -42.15 6.81 -0.42
N ARG A 450 -42.32 6.88 -1.73
CA ARG A 450 -41.51 7.69 -2.64
C ARG A 450 -41.97 9.15 -2.52
N VAL A 451 -41.06 10.06 -2.22
CA VAL A 451 -41.34 11.50 -2.21
C VAL A 451 -41.37 11.97 -3.67
N GLU A 452 -42.54 12.42 -4.12
CA GLU A 452 -42.66 13.27 -5.31
C GLU A 452 -42.13 14.66 -4.96
N SER A 453 -41.16 15.15 -5.73
CA SER A 453 -40.66 16.52 -5.61
C SER A 453 -41.66 17.48 -6.26
N ASN A 454 -42.36 18.26 -5.44
CA ASN A 454 -42.97 19.50 -5.89
C ASN A 454 -41.84 20.51 -6.16
N ASP A 455 -41.61 20.78 -7.44
CA ASP A 455 -40.84 21.92 -7.92
C ASP A 455 -41.69 23.18 -7.80
N GLU A 456 -41.35 24.09 -6.87
CA GLU A 456 -41.65 25.51 -6.96
C GLU A 456 -40.98 26.24 -5.78
N GLU A 457 -39.81 26.87 -6.01
CA GLU A 457 -39.51 28.24 -5.59
C GLU A 457 -38.10 28.71 -6.01
N SER A 458 -38.13 29.52 -7.07
CA SER A 458 -37.31 30.71 -7.40
C SER A 458 -35.80 30.79 -7.10
N SER A 459 -35.10 31.05 -8.20
CA SER A 459 -34.05 32.07 -8.35
C SER A 459 -32.71 31.87 -7.64
N ASN A 460 -31.92 30.96 -8.18
CA ASN A 460 -30.66 31.28 -8.86
C ASN A 460 -30.22 29.99 -9.55
N VAL A 461 -30.22 29.95 -10.88
CA VAL A 461 -29.80 28.76 -11.64
C VAL A 461 -28.29 28.60 -11.48
N THR A 462 -27.87 28.01 -10.36
CA THR A 462 -26.55 27.40 -10.25
C THR A 462 -26.62 26.15 -11.12
N THR A 463 -26.00 26.22 -12.29
CA THR A 463 -25.81 25.08 -13.18
C THR A 463 -25.22 23.94 -12.36
N GLU A 464 -25.96 22.85 -12.16
CA GLU A 464 -25.44 21.67 -11.47
C GLU A 464 -24.45 20.92 -12.36
N PRO A 465 -23.43 20.25 -11.80
CA PRO A 465 -22.44 19.54 -12.59
C PRO A 465 -23.10 18.35 -13.31
N ASP A 466 -22.99 18.31 -14.64
CA ASP A 466 -23.41 17.17 -15.46
C ASP A 466 -22.23 16.20 -15.70
N SER A 467 -22.49 15.04 -16.28
CA SER A 467 -21.50 14.03 -16.69
C SER A 467 -20.34 14.61 -17.53
N THR A 468 -20.64 15.59 -18.38
CA THR A 468 -19.66 16.35 -19.18
C THR A 468 -18.82 17.31 -18.33
N THR A 469 -19.42 17.99 -17.35
CA THR A 469 -18.73 18.79 -16.33
C THR A 469 -17.74 17.94 -15.54
N SER A 470 -18.18 16.75 -15.14
CA SER A 470 -17.34 15.81 -14.41
C SER A 470 -16.18 15.32 -15.27
N PHE A 471 -16.42 15.00 -16.55
CA PHE A 471 -15.36 14.66 -17.50
C PHE A 471 -14.33 15.80 -17.63
N HIS A 472 -14.76 17.04 -17.85
CA HIS A 472 -13.86 18.19 -17.95
C HIS A 472 -13.09 18.46 -16.65
N ALA A 473 -13.72 18.36 -15.48
CA ALA A 473 -13.04 18.52 -14.19
C ALA A 473 -12.01 17.40 -13.94
N ARG A 474 -12.29 16.18 -14.39
CA ARG A 474 -11.37 15.03 -14.30
C ARG A 474 -10.19 15.17 -15.25
N VAL A 475 -10.42 15.65 -16.48
CA VAL A 475 -9.34 15.99 -17.44
C VAL A 475 -8.52 17.17 -16.93
N GLY A 476 -9.17 18.20 -16.38
CA GLY A 476 -8.50 19.35 -15.77
C GLY A 476 -7.64 18.97 -14.57
N ALA A 477 -8.17 18.18 -13.62
CA ALA A 477 -7.44 17.69 -12.44
C ALA A 477 -6.23 16.84 -12.83
N PHE A 478 -6.40 16.07 -13.89
CA PHE A 478 -5.35 15.26 -14.49
C PHE A 478 -4.25 16.11 -15.13
N LEU A 479 -4.60 17.09 -15.99
CA LEU A 479 -3.66 18.02 -16.62
C LEU A 479 -2.95 18.90 -15.58
N LEU A 480 -3.65 19.28 -14.53
CA LEU A 480 -3.10 20.00 -13.38
C LEU A 480 -2.03 19.17 -12.67
N THR A 481 -2.31 17.90 -12.41
CA THR A 481 -1.34 16.98 -11.77
C THR A 481 -0.15 16.67 -12.69
N VAL A 482 -0.37 16.52 -14.01
CA VAL A 482 0.69 16.43 -15.05
C VAL A 482 1.60 17.65 -14.99
N SER A 483 1.02 18.83 -15.05
CA SER A 483 1.77 20.08 -15.20
C SER A 483 2.54 20.41 -13.92
N ILE A 484 1.95 20.13 -12.75
CA ILE A 484 2.60 20.25 -11.44
C ILE A 484 3.78 19.28 -11.31
N MET A 485 3.61 18.03 -11.77
CA MET A 485 4.69 17.04 -11.80
C MET A 485 5.82 17.46 -12.73
N ALA A 486 5.50 17.88 -13.95
CA ALA A 486 6.47 18.32 -14.94
C ALA A 486 7.25 19.57 -14.49
N LEU A 487 6.56 20.53 -13.86
CA LEU A 487 7.20 21.71 -13.26
C LEU A 487 8.16 21.31 -12.13
N ASN A 488 7.74 20.44 -11.21
CA ASN A 488 8.59 20.00 -10.10
C ASN A 488 9.82 19.21 -10.55
N ILE A 489 9.69 18.38 -11.60
CA ILE A 489 10.81 17.67 -12.23
C ILE A 489 11.75 18.67 -12.92
N CYS A 490 11.21 19.63 -13.67
CA CYS A 490 11.98 20.69 -14.32
C CYS A 490 12.76 21.54 -13.30
N LEU A 491 12.09 22.01 -12.24
CA LEU A 491 12.70 22.83 -11.18
C LEU A 491 13.80 22.08 -10.43
N THR A 492 13.67 20.76 -10.24
CA THR A 492 14.66 19.96 -9.51
C THR A 492 15.85 19.57 -10.40
N GLN A 493 15.63 19.29 -11.70
CA GLN A 493 16.70 18.85 -12.62
C GLN A 493 17.44 20.00 -13.30
N THR A 494 16.80 21.15 -13.55
CA THR A 494 17.44 22.30 -14.21
C THR A 494 17.97 23.35 -13.22
N GLN A 495 17.95 23.07 -11.91
CA GLN A 495 18.29 24.03 -10.85
C GLN A 495 19.67 24.70 -11.05
N SER A 496 20.69 23.95 -11.49
CA SER A 496 22.02 24.51 -11.77
C SER A 496 22.03 25.46 -12.98
N TYR A 497 21.25 25.14 -14.02
CA TYR A 497 21.11 25.96 -15.23
C TYR A 497 20.23 27.21 -15.00
N LEU A 498 19.22 27.09 -14.14
CA LEU A 498 18.43 28.22 -13.65
C LEU A 498 19.31 29.20 -12.84
N SER A 499 20.22 28.67 -12.01
CA SER A 499 21.13 29.49 -11.21
C SER A 499 22.24 30.16 -12.04
N SER A 500 22.60 29.60 -13.19
CA SER A 500 23.53 30.20 -14.14
C SER A 500 22.87 31.14 -15.16
N GLY A 501 21.53 31.30 -15.11
CA GLY A 501 20.79 32.23 -15.97
C GLY A 501 20.54 31.74 -17.41
N GLU A 502 20.59 30.43 -17.64
CA GLU A 502 20.40 29.84 -18.98
C GLU A 502 18.96 30.03 -19.48
N VAL A 503 18.83 30.66 -20.65
CA VAL A 503 17.53 31.13 -21.19
C VAL A 503 16.56 29.97 -21.47
N TRP A 504 17.06 28.82 -21.93
CA TRP A 504 16.21 27.66 -22.24
C TRP A 504 15.53 27.06 -21.00
N ALA A 505 16.19 27.07 -19.84
CA ALA A 505 15.67 26.51 -18.59
C ALA A 505 14.59 27.42 -17.98
N ILE A 506 14.75 28.74 -18.14
CA ILE A 506 13.74 29.74 -17.75
C ILE A 506 12.49 29.60 -18.63
N ILE A 507 12.66 29.49 -19.96
CA ILE A 507 11.54 29.30 -20.90
C ILE A 507 10.77 28.01 -20.57
N LEU A 508 11.48 26.91 -20.31
CA LEU A 508 10.86 25.62 -19.98
C LEU A 508 10.06 25.66 -18.67
N SER A 509 10.57 26.34 -17.65
CA SER A 509 9.86 26.54 -16.37
C SER A 509 8.61 27.41 -16.54
N CYS A 510 8.69 28.47 -17.36
CA CYS A 510 7.55 29.33 -17.68
C CYS A 510 6.44 28.57 -18.44
N ILE A 511 6.80 27.67 -19.36
CA ILE A 511 5.83 26.85 -20.10
C ILE A 511 5.01 25.97 -19.13
N PHE A 512 5.67 25.25 -18.21
CA PHE A 512 4.96 24.42 -17.24
C PHE A 512 4.16 25.26 -16.23
N GLY A 513 4.66 26.43 -15.84
CA GLY A 513 3.89 27.40 -15.05
C GLY A 513 2.59 27.83 -15.74
N LEU A 514 2.65 28.16 -17.03
CA LEU A 514 1.47 28.53 -17.83
C LEU A 514 0.48 27.36 -18.01
N MET A 515 0.97 26.12 -18.12
CA MET A 515 0.11 24.92 -18.18
C MET A 515 -0.63 24.62 -16.87
N ILE A 516 -0.03 24.94 -15.72
CA ILE A 516 -0.72 24.84 -14.42
C ILE A 516 -1.83 25.88 -14.34
N VAL A 517 -1.56 27.13 -14.74
CA VAL A 517 -2.54 28.22 -14.75
C VAL A 517 -3.70 27.91 -15.71
N SER A 518 -3.42 27.37 -16.90
CA SER A 518 -4.46 26.97 -17.85
C SER A 518 -5.33 25.83 -17.31
N SER A 519 -4.72 24.82 -16.68
CA SER A 519 -5.44 23.69 -16.06
C SER A 519 -6.32 24.12 -14.88
N LEU A 520 -5.83 25.03 -14.03
CA LEU A 520 -6.63 25.62 -12.95
C LEU A 520 -7.81 26.43 -13.51
N THR A 521 -7.59 27.21 -14.57
CA THR A 521 -8.63 28.00 -15.22
C THR A 521 -9.73 27.12 -15.82
N LEU A 522 -9.35 25.97 -16.42
CA LEU A 522 -10.30 24.98 -16.93
C LEU A 522 -11.18 24.39 -15.83
N ILE A 523 -10.62 24.09 -14.65
CA ILE A 523 -11.37 23.55 -13.50
C ILE A 523 -12.25 24.62 -12.83
N ILE A 524 -11.78 25.86 -12.74
CA ILE A 524 -12.55 26.97 -12.15
C ILE A 524 -13.79 27.30 -12.98
N ARG A 525 -13.71 27.12 -14.31
CA ARG A 525 -14.84 27.35 -15.23
C ARG A 525 -15.93 26.27 -15.17
N GLN A 526 -15.71 25.15 -14.50
CA GLN A 526 -16.71 24.09 -14.35
C GLN A 526 -17.67 24.37 -13.18
N PRO A 527 -18.99 24.11 -13.33
CA PRO A 527 -19.93 24.17 -12.21
C PRO A 527 -19.58 23.17 -11.10
N ARG A 528 -19.76 23.58 -9.84
CA ARG A 528 -19.45 22.79 -8.64
C ARG A 528 -20.70 22.11 -8.09
N ASN A 529 -20.51 20.96 -7.46
CA ASN A 529 -21.58 20.27 -6.74
C ASN A 529 -22.02 21.09 -5.51
N SER A 530 -23.33 21.24 -5.32
CA SER A 530 -24.00 21.95 -4.23
C SER A 530 -24.02 21.18 -2.90
N ALA A 531 -23.54 19.93 -2.89
CA ALA A 531 -23.57 19.07 -1.70
C ALA A 531 -22.70 19.56 -0.54
N THR A 532 -23.32 19.76 0.63
CA THR A 532 -22.67 20.19 1.87
C THR A 532 -22.48 19.03 2.85
N PHE A 533 -21.32 19.00 3.53
CA PHE A 533 -20.94 17.98 4.50
C PHE A 533 -20.47 18.63 5.81
N PRO A 534 -20.48 17.91 6.95
CA PRO A 534 -20.02 18.45 8.24
C PRO A 534 -18.59 19.01 8.22
N PHE A 535 -17.74 18.49 7.34
CA PHE A 535 -16.42 19.03 7.09
C PHE A 535 -16.10 19.01 5.59
N MET A 536 -15.53 20.10 5.09
CA MET A 536 -15.22 20.28 3.67
C MET A 536 -13.92 21.06 3.52
N VAL A 537 -13.04 20.61 2.63
CA VAL A 537 -11.79 21.27 2.27
C VAL A 537 -12.08 22.68 1.71
N PRO A 538 -11.55 23.75 2.32
CA PRO A 538 -11.72 25.10 1.81
C PRO A 538 -10.87 25.35 0.55
N GLY A 539 -11.24 26.34 -0.25
CA GLY A 539 -10.37 26.82 -1.34
C GLY A 539 -10.08 25.81 -2.48
N VAL A 540 -10.91 24.79 -2.70
CA VAL A 540 -10.85 23.92 -3.90
C VAL A 540 -11.01 24.82 -5.15
N PRO A 541 -10.21 24.67 -6.23
CA PRO A 541 -9.22 23.62 -6.48
C PRO A 541 -7.80 23.88 -5.95
N PHE A 542 -7.52 25.04 -5.35
CA PHE A 542 -6.17 25.47 -4.97
C PHE A 542 -5.55 24.66 -3.82
N ILE A 543 -6.31 24.34 -2.76
CA ILE A 543 -5.78 23.54 -1.64
C ILE A 543 -5.40 22.12 -2.10
N PRO A 544 -6.27 21.37 -2.83
CA PRO A 544 -5.86 20.10 -3.43
C PRO A 544 -4.70 20.25 -4.41
N ALA A 545 -4.65 21.30 -5.24
CA ALA A 545 -3.55 21.55 -6.16
C ALA A 545 -2.21 21.78 -5.44
N LEU A 546 -2.23 22.56 -4.34
CA LEU A 546 -1.07 22.80 -3.50
C LEU A 546 -0.65 21.55 -2.74
N THR A 547 -1.61 20.75 -2.27
CA THR A 547 -1.36 19.44 -1.65
C THR A 547 -0.70 18.49 -2.66
N ILE A 548 -1.20 18.47 -3.90
CA ILE A 548 -0.62 17.72 -5.00
C ILE A 548 0.78 18.27 -5.33
N PHE A 549 1.00 19.59 -5.36
CA PHE A 549 2.30 20.21 -5.61
C PHE A 549 3.32 19.85 -4.53
N VAL A 550 2.97 19.97 -3.25
CA VAL A 550 3.87 19.66 -2.13
C VAL A 550 4.14 18.17 -2.07
N ASN A 551 3.11 17.33 -2.15
CA ASN A 551 3.30 15.87 -2.19
C ASN A 551 4.09 15.45 -3.43
N THR A 552 3.97 16.16 -4.56
CA THR A 552 4.71 15.91 -5.80
C THR A 552 6.14 16.48 -5.81
N LEU A 553 6.39 17.56 -5.10
CA LEU A 553 7.73 18.08 -4.87
C LEU A 553 8.49 17.12 -3.95
N LEU A 554 7.81 16.63 -2.91
CA LEU A 554 8.28 15.53 -2.09
C LEU A 554 8.42 14.26 -2.98
N LEU A 555 7.48 13.95 -3.88
CA LEU A 555 7.56 12.88 -4.90
C LEU A 555 8.80 12.96 -5.81
N VAL A 556 9.43 14.12 -5.97
CA VAL A 556 10.59 14.28 -6.85
C VAL A 556 11.90 14.44 -6.06
N THR A 557 11.82 15.01 -4.84
CA THR A 557 12.95 15.29 -3.94
C THR A 557 13.14 14.26 -2.81
N LEU A 558 12.13 13.47 -2.45
CA LEU A 558 12.32 12.02 -2.30
C LEU A 558 12.51 11.46 -3.71
N ASN A 559 13.46 10.56 -3.86
CA ASN A 559 14.43 10.69 -4.94
C ASN A 559 14.95 9.29 -5.39
N HIS A 560 16.00 9.17 -6.17
CA HIS A 560 16.10 8.22 -7.27
C HIS A 560 17.00 6.96 -7.05
N TRP A 561 17.16 6.49 -5.81
CA TRP A 561 17.34 5.05 -5.44
C TRP A 561 15.99 4.56 -4.86
N THR A 562 15.02 5.50 -4.68
CA THR A 562 14.16 5.54 -3.50
C THR A 562 12.69 5.52 -3.79
N TYR A 563 12.26 6.42 -4.67
CA TYR A 563 11.36 6.16 -5.77
C TYR A 563 11.19 4.65 -5.96
N ILE A 564 12.31 3.95 -6.14
CA ILE A 564 12.34 2.56 -6.51
C ILE A 564 11.69 1.60 -5.52
N ARG A 565 11.43 1.91 -4.24
CA ARG A 565 10.59 1.02 -3.42
C ARG A 565 9.16 1.03 -3.86
N PHE A 566 8.58 2.20 -4.11
CA PHE A 566 7.14 2.20 -4.24
C PHE A 566 6.72 1.38 -5.45
N SER A 567 7.54 1.38 -6.51
CA SER A 567 7.59 0.42 -7.64
C SER A 567 7.09 -0.99 -7.32
N ILE A 568 7.36 -1.45 -6.11
CA ILE A 568 7.59 -2.84 -5.84
C ILE A 568 6.35 -3.54 -5.31
N TRP A 569 5.38 -2.86 -4.66
CA TRP A 569 4.31 -3.43 -3.78
C TRP A 569 3.22 -4.29 -4.47
N MET A 570 3.62 -4.91 -5.54
CA MET A 570 3.09 -4.79 -6.88
C MET A 570 3.44 -6.11 -7.58
N SER A 571 4.69 -6.55 -7.44
CA SER A 571 5.13 -7.87 -7.84
C SER A 571 4.39 -8.97 -7.05
N LEU A 572 3.90 -8.72 -5.82
CA LEU A 572 2.86 -9.44 -5.10
C LEU A 572 1.53 -8.62 -5.08
N GLY A 573 0.66 -8.68 -4.09
CA GLY A 573 -0.71 -8.19 -4.20
C GLY A 573 -1.63 -9.00 -5.11
N LEU A 574 -1.25 -9.24 -6.38
CA LEU A 574 -2.23 -8.96 -7.43
C LEU A 574 -3.31 -9.98 -7.79
N LEU A 575 -3.17 -11.31 -7.72
CA LEU A 575 -4.18 -12.36 -8.03
C LEU A 575 -5.56 -12.18 -7.29
N VAL A 576 -5.80 -11.01 -6.69
CA VAL A 576 -7.04 -10.20 -6.64
C VAL A 576 -7.76 -10.11 -8.00
N TYR A 577 -8.49 -9.02 -8.26
CA TYR A 577 -9.33 -8.82 -9.44
C TYR A 577 -10.05 -10.12 -9.80
N PHE A 578 -9.78 -10.67 -10.97
CA PHE A 578 -10.43 -11.84 -11.51
C PHE A 578 -9.83 -13.20 -11.09
N PHE A 579 -8.73 -13.35 -10.34
CA PHE A 579 -8.03 -14.64 -10.10
C PHE A 579 -8.76 -15.67 -9.17
N TYR A 580 -8.17 -16.40 -8.21
CA TYR A 580 -8.69 -17.66 -7.60
C TYR A 580 -9.80 -18.47 -8.39
N GLY A 581 -11.11 -18.17 -8.45
CA GLY A 581 -11.85 -17.68 -7.31
C GLY A 581 -13.21 -17.00 -7.43
N CYS A 582 -13.66 -16.52 -6.27
CA CYS A 582 -14.77 -15.59 -6.07
C CYS A 582 -16.07 -16.03 -6.74
N SER A 583 -16.46 -17.27 -6.46
CA SER A 583 -17.51 -17.94 -7.22
C SER A 583 -18.94 -17.44 -6.97
N HIS A 584 -19.11 -16.29 -6.29
CA HIS A 584 -20.32 -15.83 -5.61
C HIS A 584 -20.47 -14.27 -5.68
N SER A 585 -20.12 -13.66 -6.83
CA SER A 585 -19.40 -12.38 -6.90
C SER A 585 -20.03 -11.05 -6.37
N LEU A 586 -20.69 -10.20 -7.17
CA LEU A 586 -21.15 -8.84 -6.82
C LEU A 586 -20.12 -7.64 -6.64
N GLU A 587 -19.10 -7.43 -7.49
CA GLU A 587 -19.06 -6.19 -8.34
C GLU A 587 -18.79 -6.56 -9.80
N ALA A 588 -17.96 -7.57 -10.11
CA ALA A 588 -17.79 -8.07 -11.48
C ALA A 588 -18.82 -9.11 -11.93
N VAL A 589 -19.49 -9.86 -11.03
CA VAL A 589 -20.82 -10.43 -11.32
C VAL A 589 -21.84 -9.79 -10.41
N ARG A 590 -22.03 -8.48 -10.58
CA ARG A 590 -23.39 -7.94 -10.60
C ARG A 590 -23.88 -7.93 -12.06
N PRO A 591 -25.20 -8.02 -12.32
CA PRO A 591 -25.77 -7.88 -13.68
C PRO A 591 -25.23 -6.64 -14.40
N SER A 592 -25.16 -6.68 -15.73
CA SER A 592 -24.83 -5.49 -16.53
C SER A 592 -26.04 -4.58 -16.62
N GLU A 593 -25.81 -3.27 -16.49
CA GLU A 593 -26.82 -2.21 -16.56
C GLU A 593 -27.60 -2.27 -17.89
N LYS A 594 -26.90 -2.66 -18.96
CA LYS A 594 -27.50 -2.92 -20.28
C LYS A 594 -28.30 -4.21 -20.33
N THR A 595 -27.91 -5.25 -19.58
CA THR A 595 -28.53 -6.58 -19.73
C THR A 595 -29.89 -6.65 -19.05
N GLU A 596 -30.13 -5.97 -17.93
CA GLU A 596 -31.49 -5.87 -17.37
C GLU A 596 -32.41 -4.99 -18.23
N SER A 597 -31.89 -3.91 -18.83
CA SER A 597 -32.68 -3.08 -19.73
C SER A 597 -32.91 -3.73 -21.11
N GLN A 598 -32.06 -4.66 -21.55
CA GLN A 598 -32.24 -5.40 -22.82
C GLN A 598 -33.01 -6.73 -22.65
N PHE A 599 -32.96 -7.37 -21.46
CA PHE A 599 -33.86 -8.49 -21.12
C PHE A 599 -35.28 -8.05 -20.74
N ILE A 600 -35.49 -6.80 -20.28
CA ILE A 600 -36.84 -6.22 -20.13
C ILE A 600 -37.46 -5.87 -21.49
N LEU A 601 -36.65 -5.56 -22.51
CA LEU A 601 -37.11 -5.00 -23.79
C LEU A 601 -37.04 -5.96 -25.00
N THR A 602 -36.73 -7.25 -24.83
CA THR A 602 -36.88 -8.24 -25.91
C THR A 602 -37.54 -9.54 -25.45
N GLN A 603 -38.72 -9.80 -26.03
CA GLN A 603 -39.55 -11.01 -25.95
C GLN A 603 -40.24 -11.26 -24.61
N THR A 604 -41.49 -10.78 -24.50
CA THR A 604 -42.56 -11.56 -23.89
C THR A 604 -43.06 -12.57 -24.94
N PRO A 605 -42.75 -13.87 -24.86
CA PRO A 605 -43.61 -14.87 -25.46
C PRO A 605 -44.93 -14.86 -24.69
N ASP A 606 -46.01 -14.98 -25.44
CA ASP A 606 -47.38 -15.01 -24.95
C ASP A 606 -47.58 -16.18 -24.00
N PHE A 607 -47.44 -15.93 -22.69
CA PHE A 607 -47.54 -16.91 -21.60
C PHE A 607 -48.96 -17.52 -21.48
N GLY A 608 -49.90 -17.09 -22.31
CA GLY A 608 -51.25 -17.65 -22.43
C GLY A 608 -51.31 -18.97 -23.23
N GLN A 609 -50.42 -19.17 -24.23
CA GLN A 609 -50.48 -20.38 -25.07
C GLN A 609 -49.77 -21.58 -24.44
N GLU A 610 -48.61 -21.40 -23.80
CA GLU A 610 -47.87 -22.50 -23.16
C GLU A 610 -48.61 -23.08 -21.93
N LEU A 611 -49.42 -22.26 -21.23
CA LEU A 611 -50.20 -22.70 -20.08
C LEU A 611 -51.45 -23.49 -20.46
N GLU A 612 -51.99 -23.29 -21.67
CA GLU A 612 -53.04 -24.14 -22.25
C GLU A 612 -52.47 -25.44 -22.80
N GLU A 613 -51.26 -25.41 -23.36
CA GLU A 613 -50.58 -26.59 -23.90
C GLU A 613 -50.11 -27.54 -22.78
N TYR A 614 -49.55 -26.98 -21.70
CA TYR A 614 -49.22 -27.72 -20.47
C TYR A 614 -50.47 -28.29 -19.77
N ARG A 615 -51.60 -27.56 -19.79
CA ARG A 615 -52.88 -28.05 -19.26
C ARG A 615 -53.48 -29.18 -20.12
N ARG A 616 -53.20 -29.23 -21.42
CA ARG A 616 -53.58 -30.35 -22.30
C ARG A 616 -52.68 -31.57 -22.11
N GLU A 617 -51.38 -31.41 -21.89
CA GLU A 617 -50.46 -32.54 -21.69
C GLU A 617 -50.66 -33.26 -20.36
N VAL A 618 -50.98 -32.53 -19.29
CA VAL A 618 -51.25 -33.11 -17.96
C VAL A 618 -52.60 -33.87 -17.89
N SER A 619 -53.44 -33.76 -18.92
CA SER A 619 -54.78 -34.39 -18.95
C SER A 619 -54.83 -35.82 -19.50
N LYS A 620 -53.70 -36.45 -19.84
CA LYS A 620 -53.69 -37.83 -20.37
C LYS A 620 -53.52 -38.87 -19.25
N PRO A 621 -54.43 -39.85 -19.12
CA PRO A 621 -54.31 -40.89 -18.10
C PRO A 621 -53.18 -41.88 -18.43
N SER A 622 -52.41 -42.19 -17.39
CA SER A 622 -51.30 -43.15 -17.35
C SER A 622 -51.69 -44.55 -17.83
N SER A 623 -50.92 -45.13 -18.74
CA SER A 623 -50.79 -46.58 -18.90
C SER A 623 -49.46 -47.05 -18.31
N ILE A 624 -49.61 -48.00 -17.40
CA ILE A 624 -48.59 -48.69 -16.62
C ILE A 624 -47.82 -49.66 -17.54
N SER A 625 -46.50 -49.80 -17.38
CA SER A 625 -45.87 -51.08 -16.99
C SER A 625 -44.38 -51.21 -17.38
N HIS A 626 -43.66 -51.86 -16.47
CA HIS A 626 -42.39 -52.60 -16.62
C HIS A 626 -41.10 -51.86 -16.99
N ILE A 627 -40.17 -51.78 -16.03
CA ILE A 627 -38.74 -52.02 -16.29
C ILE A 627 -38.13 -52.84 -15.14
N GLU A 628 -37.56 -53.98 -15.52
CA GLU A 628 -36.73 -54.94 -14.80
C GLU A 628 -35.29 -54.44 -14.51
N ASP A 629 -34.60 -55.26 -13.74
CA ASP A 629 -33.20 -55.25 -13.29
C ASP A 629 -32.08 -54.78 -14.24
N GLY A 630 -31.02 -54.17 -13.65
CA GLY A 630 -29.65 -54.68 -13.81
C GLY A 630 -28.64 -54.00 -14.75
N LYS A 631 -27.70 -53.24 -14.13
CA LYS A 631 -26.29 -52.95 -14.55
C LYS A 631 -26.03 -51.88 -15.65
N PRO A 632 -24.76 -51.41 -15.81
CA PRO A 632 -24.16 -50.29 -15.10
C PRO A 632 -23.91 -49.07 -16.02
N ALA A 633 -23.82 -47.87 -15.44
CA ALA A 633 -23.59 -46.64 -16.18
C ALA A 633 -22.29 -46.69 -17.01
N GLY A 634 -22.46 -46.56 -18.33
CA GLY A 634 -21.40 -46.51 -19.32
C GLY A 634 -20.44 -45.34 -19.11
N ARG A 635 -19.17 -45.69 -19.12
CA ARG A 635 -17.97 -44.87 -19.35
C ARG A 635 -18.24 -43.83 -20.46
N LYS A 636 -18.29 -42.53 -20.12
CA LYS A 636 -18.29 -41.46 -21.13
C LYS A 636 -16.95 -41.49 -21.86
N SER A 637 -16.99 -41.83 -23.14
CA SER A 637 -15.88 -41.90 -24.07
C SER A 637 -15.19 -40.54 -24.22
N PHE A 638 -13.88 -40.52 -23.96
CA PHE A 638 -12.97 -39.48 -24.41
C PHE A 638 -13.02 -39.37 -25.94
N THR A 639 -13.42 -38.22 -26.47
CA THR A 639 -13.21 -37.88 -27.88
C THR A 639 -11.73 -37.48 -28.10
N PRO A 640 -11.09 -37.93 -29.19
CA PRO A 640 -9.66 -37.75 -29.39
C PRO A 640 -9.32 -36.31 -29.83
N LEU A 641 -8.14 -35.86 -29.39
CA LEU A 641 -7.52 -34.58 -29.70
C LEU A 641 -7.57 -34.25 -31.20
N LYS A 642 -8.41 -33.28 -31.59
CA LYS A 642 -8.15 -32.52 -32.82
C LYS A 642 -6.97 -31.59 -32.53
N ALA A 643 -5.90 -31.75 -33.31
CA ALA A 643 -4.72 -30.90 -33.31
C ALA A 643 -5.13 -29.43 -33.15
N MET A 644 -4.70 -28.85 -32.03
CA MET A 644 -5.04 -27.50 -31.64
C MET A 644 -4.42 -26.56 -32.68
N SER A 645 -5.24 -25.96 -33.56
CA SER A 645 -4.76 -24.99 -34.56
C SER A 645 -3.90 -23.94 -33.86
N PHE A 646 -2.74 -23.61 -34.43
CA PHE A 646 -1.78 -22.64 -33.86
C PHE A 646 -2.44 -21.29 -33.50
N ILE A 647 -3.46 -20.87 -34.26
CA ILE A 647 -4.25 -19.65 -34.00
C ILE A 647 -5.14 -19.83 -32.76
N ARG A 648 -5.73 -21.02 -32.57
CA ARG A 648 -6.54 -21.34 -31.38
C ARG A 648 -5.64 -21.47 -30.14
N PHE A 649 -4.43 -22.01 -30.31
CA PHE A 649 -3.38 -22.05 -29.28
C PHE A 649 -2.88 -20.65 -28.90
N LEU A 650 -2.57 -19.78 -29.88
CA LEU A 650 -2.22 -18.37 -29.63
C LEU A 650 -3.36 -17.58 -28.96
N ARG A 651 -4.61 -17.89 -29.32
CA ARG A 651 -5.80 -17.28 -28.73
C ARG A 651 -6.06 -17.77 -27.30
N LEU A 652 -5.68 -19.01 -26.98
CA LEU A 652 -5.65 -19.54 -25.61
C LEU A 652 -4.57 -18.82 -24.79
N LEU A 653 -3.37 -18.60 -25.34
CA LEU A 653 -2.26 -17.90 -24.68
C LEU A 653 -2.49 -16.39 -24.44
N THR A 654 -3.41 -15.77 -25.19
CA THR A 654 -3.79 -14.34 -25.04
C THR A 654 -5.14 -14.16 -24.36
N ARG A 655 -5.72 -15.24 -23.82
CA ARG A 655 -6.98 -15.22 -23.08
C ARG A 655 -6.84 -14.28 -21.88
N ARG A 656 -7.83 -13.42 -21.68
CA ARG A 656 -7.91 -12.51 -20.53
C ARG A 656 -8.94 -13.02 -19.55
N LYS A 657 -8.62 -12.95 -18.26
CA LYS A 657 -9.54 -13.40 -17.22
C LYS A 657 -10.66 -12.39 -17.01
N VAL A 658 -11.88 -12.91 -16.78
CA VAL A 658 -13.09 -12.20 -16.33
C VAL A 658 -13.76 -13.04 -15.22
N ILE A 659 -14.83 -13.79 -15.53
CA ILE A 659 -15.72 -14.48 -14.57
C ILE A 659 -15.53 -16.00 -14.50
N ASP A 660 -15.76 -16.54 -13.30
CA ASP A 660 -15.49 -17.90 -12.83
C ASP A 660 -16.39 -18.27 -11.62
N ASN A 661 -17.69 -18.54 -11.82
CA ASN A 661 -18.70 -18.56 -10.73
C ASN A 661 -19.53 -19.87 -10.59
N ASP A 662 -19.82 -20.21 -9.32
CA ASP A 662 -20.60 -21.31 -8.76
C ASP A 662 -20.81 -21.04 -7.25
N LEU A 663 -22.06 -20.93 -6.80
CA LEU A 663 -22.40 -20.50 -5.43
C LEU A 663 -22.19 -21.59 -4.35
N SER A 664 -21.79 -22.81 -4.70
CA SER A 664 -21.82 -23.96 -3.79
C SER A 664 -20.79 -23.96 -2.64
N ASN A 665 -19.65 -23.28 -2.82
CA ASN A 665 -18.36 -23.70 -2.29
C ASN A 665 -18.07 -23.37 -0.80
N SER A 666 -17.00 -23.97 -0.22
CA SER A 666 -16.67 -23.90 1.23
C SER A 666 -15.16 -23.97 1.54
N GLN A 667 -14.72 -24.83 2.49
CA GLN A 667 -13.43 -24.83 3.23
C GLN A 667 -13.30 -23.75 4.34
N LEU A 668 -14.25 -22.80 4.46
CA LEU A 668 -13.91 -21.42 4.83
C LEU A 668 -14.80 -20.77 5.91
N ARG A 669 -14.31 -19.68 6.54
CA ARG A 669 -15.09 -18.75 7.41
C ARG A 669 -14.56 -17.31 7.23
N ARG A 670 -15.41 -16.29 7.21
CA ARG A 670 -15.08 -14.88 6.90
C ARG A 670 -14.15 -14.21 7.96
N CYS A 671 -13.16 -13.44 7.51
CA CYS A 671 -11.97 -12.95 8.24
C CYS A 671 -11.38 -11.68 7.57
N LEU A 672 -10.19 -11.25 7.98
CA LEU A 672 -9.37 -10.15 7.43
C LEU A 672 -9.77 -8.71 7.83
N ASP A 673 -8.80 -7.79 7.82
CA ASP A 673 -9.00 -6.35 8.00
C ASP A 673 -8.09 -5.48 7.12
N VAL A 674 -8.19 -4.17 7.34
CA VAL A 674 -7.07 -3.25 7.64
C VAL A 674 -5.96 -3.87 8.52
N PHE A 675 -5.66 -3.37 9.74
CA PHE A 675 -4.59 -3.85 10.64
C PHE A 675 -4.87 -5.19 11.33
N ASP A 676 -5.52 -6.07 10.59
CA ASP A 676 -5.10 -7.45 10.50
C ASP A 676 -3.64 -7.49 9.97
N LEU A 677 -3.33 -8.25 8.92
CA LEU A 677 -1.98 -8.53 8.41
C LEU A 677 -1.06 -7.33 8.05
N THR A 678 -1.37 -6.08 8.40
CA THR A 678 -0.84 -4.81 7.87
C THR A 678 0.65 -4.56 8.11
N SER A 679 1.49 -5.41 7.53
CA SER A 679 2.89 -5.22 7.20
C SER A 679 3.42 -6.53 6.68
N ILE A 680 2.92 -6.91 5.52
CA ILE A 680 3.52 -8.04 4.81
C ILE A 680 4.76 -7.57 4.03
N GLY A 681 5.51 -6.69 4.66
CA GLY A 681 5.34 -5.28 4.29
C GLY A 681 6.33 -4.41 5.02
N VAL A 682 6.03 -3.80 6.18
CA VAL A 682 7.06 -3.15 7.03
C VAL A 682 7.92 -4.18 7.76
N GLY A 683 8.51 -5.03 6.95
CA GLY A 683 9.47 -6.03 7.31
C GLY A 683 10.03 -6.68 6.07
N ALA A 684 9.32 -6.67 4.94
CA ALA A 684 9.70 -7.43 3.77
C ALA A 684 11.02 -7.01 3.10
N THR A 685 11.54 -5.83 3.39
CA THR A 685 12.15 -5.05 2.29
C THR A 685 12.69 -3.74 2.84
N VAL A 686 13.79 -3.78 3.55
CA VAL A 686 14.89 -4.68 3.25
C VAL A 686 14.65 -6.15 3.65
N GLY A 687 14.92 -7.16 2.80
CA GLY A 687 15.46 -7.12 1.42
C GLY A 687 16.99 -7.01 1.36
N ALA A 688 17.74 -7.86 2.08
CA ALA A 688 19.21 -7.85 2.29
C ALA A 688 19.96 -6.51 2.01
N GLY A 689 19.63 -5.44 2.75
CA GLY A 689 19.82 -4.08 2.27
C GLY A 689 20.44 -3.08 3.26
N LEU A 690 19.78 -2.74 4.35
CA LEU A 690 20.13 -1.57 5.15
C LEU A 690 21.28 -1.79 6.13
N TYR A 691 21.34 -2.96 6.75
CA TYR A 691 22.40 -3.38 7.65
C TYR A 691 23.54 -4.09 6.87
N VAL A 692 23.22 -4.47 5.64
CA VAL A 692 23.84 -5.50 4.79
C VAL A 692 24.70 -4.87 3.71
N VAL A 693 24.05 -4.00 2.95
CA VAL A 693 24.42 -3.58 1.60
C VAL A 693 24.64 -2.07 1.59
N THR A 694 24.09 -1.30 2.54
CA THR A 694 24.34 0.15 2.69
C THR A 694 25.82 0.44 2.84
N GLY A 695 26.50 -0.24 3.76
CA GLY A 695 27.92 0.00 3.97
C GLY A 695 28.80 -0.55 2.85
N GLN A 696 28.39 -1.63 2.19
CA GLN A 696 29.10 -2.18 1.02
C GLN A 696 29.04 -1.20 -0.16
N ILE A 697 27.86 -0.67 -0.47
CA ILE A 697 27.69 0.33 -1.55
C ILE A 697 28.41 1.64 -1.17
N ALA A 698 28.36 2.03 0.11
CA ALA A 698 29.04 3.24 0.58
C ALA A 698 30.55 3.12 0.45
N ARG A 699 31.11 1.94 0.76
CA ARG A 699 32.54 1.65 0.66
C ARG A 699 33.01 1.46 -0.78
N ASP A 700 32.30 0.66 -1.57
CA ASP A 700 32.82 0.09 -2.83
C ASP A 700 32.27 0.77 -4.10
N VAL A 701 31.16 1.55 -4.03
CA VAL A 701 30.44 2.03 -5.24
C VAL A 701 30.19 3.53 -5.26
N ALA A 702 29.69 4.12 -4.16
CA ALA A 702 29.16 5.48 -4.18
C ALA A 702 29.83 6.46 -3.19
N GLY A 703 30.62 5.98 -2.22
CA GLY A 703 31.19 6.85 -1.18
C GLY A 703 30.09 7.49 -0.31
N PRO A 704 30.35 8.67 0.29
CA PRO A 704 29.31 9.51 0.88
C PRO A 704 28.11 9.78 -0.04
N ALA A 705 28.33 9.85 -1.36
CA ALA A 705 27.26 10.06 -2.33
C ALA A 705 26.33 8.85 -2.51
N ILE A 706 26.46 7.75 -1.75
CA ILE A 706 25.39 6.74 -1.60
C ILE A 706 24.07 7.40 -1.16
N VAL A 707 24.16 8.51 -0.45
CA VAL A 707 23.02 9.33 -0.06
C VAL A 707 22.37 9.99 -1.29
N LEU A 708 23.15 10.31 -2.32
CA LEU A 708 22.67 10.80 -3.62
C LEU A 708 22.24 9.70 -4.55
N SER A 709 22.72 8.47 -4.38
CA SER A 709 22.08 7.38 -5.05
C SER A 709 20.57 7.47 -4.80
N PHE A 710 20.18 8.00 -3.61
CA PHE A 710 18.91 8.68 -3.41
C PHE A 710 18.79 10.11 -4.02
N PHE A 711 19.40 11.19 -3.51
CA PHE A 711 19.10 12.59 -3.95
C PHE A 711 19.44 13.01 -5.42
N ILE A 712 19.93 12.10 -6.28
CA ILE A 712 20.12 12.17 -7.74
C ILE A 712 19.74 10.76 -8.29
N ALA A 713 19.83 10.50 -9.60
CA ALA A 713 19.89 9.16 -10.23
C ALA A 713 18.59 8.54 -10.81
N ALA A 714 18.32 7.25 -10.56
CA ALA A 714 17.40 6.39 -11.32
C ALA A 714 15.94 6.39 -10.79
N VAL A 715 15.11 7.23 -11.40
CA VAL A 715 13.82 7.78 -10.91
C VAL A 715 12.69 6.72 -10.67
N ALA A 716 12.88 5.59 -9.97
CA ALA A 716 12.20 4.33 -10.34
C ALA A 716 11.06 3.77 -9.50
N ALA A 717 10.36 4.65 -8.79
CA ALA A 717 8.91 4.70 -8.76
C ALA A 717 8.26 5.33 -7.53
N PHE A 718 8.21 6.66 -7.48
CA PHE A 718 6.88 7.28 -7.43
C PHE A 718 6.06 6.99 -8.71
N LEU A 719 6.10 5.73 -9.18
CA LEU A 719 5.79 5.32 -10.55
C LEU A 719 5.11 3.95 -10.57
N SER A 720 5.77 2.79 -10.66
CA SER A 720 5.11 1.46 -10.66
C SER A 720 4.31 1.13 -9.38
N GLY A 721 4.67 1.70 -8.23
CA GLY A 721 3.91 1.60 -6.98
C GLY A 721 2.55 2.23 -6.99
N ILE A 722 2.49 3.36 -7.68
CA ILE A 722 1.23 4.00 -8.07
C ILE A 722 0.56 3.09 -9.12
N CYS A 723 1.31 2.50 -10.05
CA CYS A 723 0.71 1.74 -11.14
C CYS A 723 -0.09 0.53 -10.67
N TYR A 724 0.47 -0.49 -10.04
CA TYR A 724 -0.33 -1.71 -9.89
C TYR A 724 -1.50 -1.51 -8.92
N ALA A 725 -1.46 -0.42 -8.14
CA ALA A 725 -2.57 0.03 -7.34
C ALA A 725 -3.81 0.26 -8.20
N GLU A 726 -3.71 0.81 -9.42
CA GLU A 726 -4.82 0.85 -10.41
C GLU A 726 -5.64 -0.44 -10.35
N PHE A 727 -4.98 -1.57 -10.50
CA PHE A 727 -5.51 -2.43 -11.53
C PHE A 727 -6.59 -3.39 -10.99
N GLY A 728 -6.54 -3.79 -9.72
CA GLY A 728 -7.08 -5.08 -9.25
C GLY A 728 -8.54 -5.26 -8.87
N CYS A 729 -9.44 -4.78 -9.71
CA CYS A 729 -10.73 -4.24 -9.28
C CYS A 729 -11.89 -5.24 -9.29
N ARG A 730 -13.09 -4.79 -8.89
CA ARG A 730 -14.41 -5.46 -8.97
C ARG A 730 -14.60 -6.92 -8.48
N VAL A 731 -13.56 -7.71 -8.19
CA VAL A 731 -13.73 -9.13 -7.82
C VAL A 731 -12.80 -9.73 -6.77
N VAL A 732 -11.78 -9.00 -6.30
CA VAL A 732 -11.39 -9.06 -4.87
C VAL A 732 -11.02 -10.47 -4.36
N LYS A 733 -9.77 -10.86 -4.64
CA LYS A 733 -9.16 -12.20 -4.53
C LYS A 733 -7.68 -12.11 -4.06
N ALA A 734 -6.78 -13.01 -4.45
CA ALA A 734 -5.45 -13.18 -3.83
C ALA A 734 -4.20 -13.33 -4.73
N GLY A 735 -3.36 -12.29 -4.82
CA GLY A 735 -1.90 -12.42 -4.70
C GLY A 735 -1.03 -12.97 -5.85
N SER A 736 -0.55 -12.13 -6.78
CA SER A 736 0.49 -12.42 -7.80
C SER A 736 0.23 -11.83 -9.20
N ALA A 737 1.30 -11.51 -9.95
CA ALA A 737 1.27 -10.29 -10.74
C ALA A 737 0.77 -10.53 -12.15
N TYR A 738 0.74 -11.81 -12.53
CA TYR A 738 -0.52 -12.54 -12.73
C TYR A 738 -1.75 -11.66 -12.95
N VAL A 739 -2.80 -11.39 -12.13
CA VAL A 739 -4.04 -10.78 -12.76
C VAL A 739 -3.78 -9.43 -13.34
N TYR A 740 -3.02 -8.55 -12.69
CA TYR A 740 -2.88 -7.24 -13.31
C TYR A 740 -1.95 -7.30 -14.51
N THR A 741 -1.59 -8.52 -14.90
CA THR A 741 -1.15 -8.95 -16.21
C THR A 741 -2.16 -9.90 -16.93
N TYR A 742 -2.96 -10.76 -16.29
CA TYR A 742 -3.89 -11.76 -16.87
C TYR A 742 -5.20 -11.14 -17.29
N SER A 743 -5.67 -10.20 -16.50
CA SER A 743 -6.88 -9.43 -16.75
C SER A 743 -6.62 -8.25 -17.69
N SER A 744 -5.36 -7.83 -17.88
CA SER A 744 -4.94 -6.82 -18.87
C SER A 744 -4.35 -7.36 -20.15
N LEU A 745 -3.23 -8.07 -20.04
CA LEU A 745 -2.33 -8.44 -21.13
C LEU A 745 -2.57 -9.88 -21.60
N GLY A 746 -3.09 -10.74 -20.72
CA GLY A 746 -3.50 -12.11 -21.01
C GLY A 746 -2.63 -13.17 -20.35
N GLU A 747 -3.00 -14.43 -20.57
CA GLU A 747 -2.48 -15.61 -19.86
C GLU A 747 -0.96 -15.76 -19.91
N ILE A 748 -0.35 -15.56 -21.07
CA ILE A 748 1.09 -15.81 -21.24
C ILE A 748 1.95 -14.82 -20.43
N TRP A 749 1.56 -13.55 -20.41
CA TRP A 749 2.27 -12.51 -19.66
C TRP A 749 2.04 -12.67 -18.17
N ALA A 750 0.82 -13.09 -17.78
CA ALA A 750 0.54 -13.50 -16.42
C ALA A 750 1.46 -14.65 -16.02
N PHE A 751 1.45 -15.77 -16.76
CA PHE A 751 2.28 -16.95 -16.50
C PHE A 751 3.75 -16.60 -16.29
N ILE A 752 4.33 -15.82 -17.21
CA ILE A 752 5.72 -15.37 -17.15
C ILE A 752 5.97 -14.65 -15.83
N ILE A 753 5.09 -13.72 -15.45
CA ILE A 753 5.26 -12.94 -14.23
C ILE A 753 5.12 -13.79 -12.97
N GLY A 754 4.09 -14.61 -12.83
CA GLY A 754 3.90 -15.37 -11.57
C GLY A 754 4.91 -16.50 -11.39
N TRP A 755 5.37 -17.11 -12.49
CA TRP A 755 6.49 -18.04 -12.44
C TRP A 755 7.80 -17.36 -12.01
N ASN A 756 8.00 -16.10 -12.44
CA ASN A 756 9.12 -15.28 -12.01
C ASN A 756 8.98 -14.86 -10.54
N MET A 757 7.77 -14.52 -10.09
CA MET A 757 7.53 -14.14 -8.69
C MET A 757 7.74 -15.28 -7.70
N ILE A 758 7.32 -16.50 -8.03
CA ILE A 758 7.54 -17.66 -7.16
C ILE A 758 9.05 -17.83 -6.93
N LEU A 759 9.86 -17.74 -7.99
CA LEU A 759 11.32 -17.80 -7.88
C LEU A 759 11.88 -16.67 -7.04
N GLU A 760 11.47 -15.45 -7.37
CA GLU A 760 11.96 -14.24 -6.74
C GLU A 760 11.78 -14.30 -5.23
N TYR A 761 10.60 -14.69 -4.77
CA TYR A 761 10.32 -14.78 -3.35
C TYR A 761 10.92 -16.01 -2.66
N VAL A 762 11.07 -17.13 -3.37
CA VAL A 762 11.75 -18.32 -2.84
C VAL A 762 13.25 -18.04 -2.65
N ILE A 763 13.90 -17.39 -3.64
CA ILE A 763 15.30 -16.97 -3.58
C ILE A 763 15.49 -15.79 -2.63
N GLY A 764 14.54 -14.86 -2.61
CA GLY A 764 14.51 -13.75 -1.65
C GLY A 764 14.51 -14.29 -0.24
N THR A 765 13.58 -15.18 0.09
CA THR A 765 13.56 -15.88 1.36
C THR A 765 14.89 -16.62 1.63
N ALA A 766 15.41 -17.39 0.67
CA ALA A 766 16.68 -18.10 0.87
C ALA A 766 17.86 -17.13 1.13
N SER A 767 17.91 -15.99 0.44
CA SER A 767 18.93 -14.95 0.60
C SER A 767 18.84 -14.30 1.97
N LEU A 768 17.64 -14.01 2.44
CA LEU A 768 17.38 -13.40 3.74
C LEU A 768 17.75 -14.40 4.85
N GLY A 769 17.58 -15.70 4.61
CA GLY A 769 18.01 -16.83 5.45
C GLY A 769 19.52 -17.08 5.48
N ARG A 770 20.20 -17.23 4.32
CA ARG A 770 21.67 -17.40 4.23
C ARG A 770 22.40 -16.15 4.71
N ALA A 771 21.89 -14.97 4.37
CA ALA A 771 22.31 -13.74 5.05
C ALA A 771 22.12 -13.87 6.56
N SER A 772 21.00 -14.48 7.01
CA SER A 772 20.70 -14.60 8.44
C SER A 772 21.86 -15.18 9.15
N SER A 773 22.13 -16.42 8.81
CA SER A 773 23.10 -17.31 9.39
C SER A 773 24.52 -16.92 9.16
N GLU A 774 24.90 -16.47 7.97
CA GLU A 774 26.25 -15.94 7.85
C GLU A 774 26.35 -14.67 8.72
N TYR A 775 25.28 -13.87 8.92
CA TYR A 775 25.21 -12.92 10.05
C TYR A 775 24.90 -13.53 11.40
N ILE A 776 24.66 -14.83 11.48
CA ILE A 776 24.95 -15.63 12.65
C ILE A 776 26.37 -16.22 12.49
N ASP A 777 27.35 -15.43 12.03
CA ASP A 777 28.79 -15.74 12.23
C ASP A 777 29.83 -14.73 12.92
N SER A 778 30.52 -13.79 12.26
CA SER A 778 31.61 -12.95 12.86
C SER A 778 31.43 -11.97 14.09
N ILE A 779 30.30 -11.86 14.83
CA ILE A 779 30.19 -11.03 16.08
C ILE A 779 30.55 -11.87 17.28
N ALA A 780 29.99 -13.08 17.36
CA ALA A 780 30.64 -14.19 18.03
C ALA A 780 31.89 -14.65 17.25
N GLY A 781 32.57 -13.70 16.60
CA GLY A 781 33.98 -13.78 16.21
C GLY A 781 34.30 -14.76 15.09
N GLY A 782 33.28 -15.30 14.44
CA GLY A 782 33.38 -16.17 13.28
C GLY A 782 33.30 -17.63 13.72
N ALA A 783 32.82 -17.87 14.95
CA ALA A 783 32.87 -19.18 15.57
C ALA A 783 31.94 -20.20 14.90
N ILE A 784 30.83 -19.79 14.25
CA ILE A 784 29.91 -20.71 13.58
C ILE A 784 30.49 -21.19 12.25
N ARG A 785 31.00 -20.26 11.44
CA ARG A 785 31.70 -20.57 10.20
C ARG A 785 32.97 -21.36 10.47
N LYS A 786 33.75 -21.00 11.49
CA LYS A 786 34.92 -21.79 11.91
C LYS A 786 34.52 -23.18 12.37
N PHE A 787 33.52 -23.31 13.24
CA PHE A 787 33.02 -24.60 13.71
C PHE A 787 32.56 -25.50 12.54
N PHE A 788 31.81 -24.96 11.57
CA PHE A 788 31.34 -25.74 10.42
C PHE A 788 32.46 -26.05 9.42
N ILE A 789 33.38 -25.13 9.18
CA ILE A 789 34.54 -25.37 8.31
C ILE A 789 35.48 -26.41 8.94
N GLU A 790 35.68 -26.38 10.26
CA GLU A 790 36.56 -27.31 10.98
C GLU A 790 35.93 -28.70 11.16
N ASN A 791 34.61 -28.79 11.39
CA ASN A 791 33.93 -30.06 11.69
C ASN A 791 33.25 -30.73 10.48
N ILE A 792 32.73 -29.96 9.51
CA ILE A 792 31.99 -30.47 8.32
C ILE A 792 32.80 -30.31 7.04
N GLY A 793 33.67 -29.29 6.97
CA GLY A 793 34.49 -28.96 5.81
C GLY A 793 33.91 -27.86 4.93
N ALA A 794 34.69 -27.44 3.93
CA ALA A 794 34.36 -26.31 3.06
C ALA A 794 34.08 -26.74 1.60
N PHE A 795 33.05 -26.16 0.99
CA PHE A 795 32.70 -26.41 -0.42
C PHE A 795 33.52 -25.49 -1.35
N ASN A 796 34.66 -25.99 -1.82
CA ASN A 796 35.53 -25.26 -2.76
C ASN A 796 35.01 -25.31 -4.22
N VAL A 797 33.79 -24.81 -4.45
CA VAL A 797 33.13 -24.79 -5.77
C VAL A 797 32.45 -23.44 -6.01
N SER A 798 32.80 -22.75 -7.10
CA SER A 798 32.19 -21.47 -7.47
C SER A 798 30.69 -21.63 -7.75
N GLY A 799 29.81 -21.11 -6.90
CA GLY A 799 28.38 -21.43 -6.98
C GLY A 799 27.75 -21.68 -5.63
N LEU A 800 28.40 -22.54 -4.84
CA LEU A 800 27.91 -22.95 -3.54
C LEU A 800 28.51 -22.08 -2.42
N GLY A 801 27.79 -21.99 -1.31
CA GLY A 801 28.29 -21.35 -0.09
C GLY A 801 29.54 -22.05 0.40
N SER A 802 30.48 -21.31 1.00
CA SER A 802 31.77 -21.84 1.44
C SER A 802 31.67 -23.00 2.44
N TYR A 803 30.52 -23.16 3.10
CA TYR A 803 30.13 -24.29 3.93
C TYR A 803 28.59 -24.45 3.89
N PRO A 804 28.07 -25.65 4.19
CA PRO A 804 26.63 -25.87 4.30
C PRO A 804 26.06 -25.20 5.55
N ASP A 805 25.02 -24.41 5.32
CA ASP A 805 24.45 -23.50 6.30
C ASP A 805 23.18 -24.07 6.94
N PHE A 806 23.39 -24.95 7.92
CA PHE A 806 22.31 -25.61 8.65
C PHE A 806 21.50 -24.63 9.50
N LEU A 807 22.10 -23.52 9.90
CA LEU A 807 21.45 -22.53 10.72
C LEU A 807 20.47 -21.69 9.89
N ALA A 808 20.81 -21.28 8.66
CA ALA A 808 19.85 -20.67 7.75
C ALA A 808 18.71 -21.64 7.38
N PHE A 809 19.04 -22.91 7.14
CA PHE A 809 18.05 -23.97 6.85
C PHE A 809 16.99 -24.08 7.94
N ILE A 810 17.42 -24.13 9.21
CA ILE A 810 16.51 -24.25 10.36
C ILE A 810 15.67 -22.99 10.54
N LEU A 811 16.26 -21.81 10.32
CA LEU A 811 15.57 -20.53 10.48
C LEU A 811 14.47 -20.32 9.43
N VAL A 812 14.71 -20.71 8.18
CA VAL A 812 13.70 -20.65 7.10
C VAL A 812 12.53 -21.62 7.38
N LEU A 813 12.79 -22.82 7.90
CA LEU A 813 11.73 -23.77 8.27
C LEU A 813 10.91 -23.31 9.47
N LEU A 814 11.54 -22.70 10.47
CA LEU A 814 10.84 -22.12 11.63
C LEU A 814 9.88 -20.99 11.20
N VAL A 815 10.32 -20.14 10.29
CA VAL A 815 9.47 -19.10 9.67
C VAL A 815 8.29 -19.71 8.92
N SER A 816 8.54 -20.79 8.18
CA SER A 816 7.51 -21.47 7.41
C SER A 816 6.44 -22.11 8.28
N MET A 817 6.82 -22.70 9.42
CA MET A 817 5.88 -23.26 10.40
C MET A 817 5.01 -22.17 11.06
N ILE A 818 5.58 -20.98 11.24
CA ILE A 818 4.86 -19.85 11.82
C ILE A 818 3.84 -19.30 10.80
N VAL A 819 4.22 -19.08 9.54
CA VAL A 819 3.26 -18.72 8.46
C VAL A 819 2.19 -19.81 8.26
N ALA A 820 2.52 -21.09 8.45
CA ALA A 820 1.60 -22.22 8.38
C ALA A 820 0.55 -22.26 9.50
N SER A 821 0.88 -21.72 10.68
CA SER A 821 -0.09 -21.60 11.77
C SER A 821 -1.14 -20.52 11.49
N GLY A 822 -0.82 -19.66 10.51
CA GLY A 822 -1.74 -19.00 9.59
C GLY A 822 -2.53 -17.91 10.23
N ALA A 823 -3.71 -18.35 10.68
CA ALA A 823 -4.78 -17.61 11.29
C ALA A 823 -5.34 -18.37 12.52
N LYS A 824 -5.82 -17.65 13.54
CA LYS A 824 -6.52 -18.18 14.74
C LYS A 824 -5.75 -19.14 15.68
N HIS A 825 -4.85 -20.02 15.23
CA HIS A 825 -4.16 -21.00 16.11
C HIS A 825 -2.83 -20.51 16.65
N SER A 826 -1.67 -21.04 16.25
CA SER A 826 -0.34 -20.43 16.54
C SER A 826 -0.11 -19.15 15.70
N ALA A 827 -1.20 -18.42 15.49
CA ALA A 827 -1.36 -17.23 14.69
C ALA A 827 -2.06 -16.11 15.48
N VAL A 828 -2.58 -16.40 16.70
CA VAL A 828 -2.24 -15.45 17.77
C VAL A 828 -0.73 -15.33 17.74
N PHE A 829 -0.03 -16.45 17.91
CA PHE A 829 1.43 -16.66 17.91
C PHE A 829 2.20 -16.33 16.60
N ASN A 830 1.68 -15.46 15.70
CA ASN A 830 2.41 -15.03 14.50
C ASN A 830 2.58 -13.50 14.28
N LYS A 831 2.40 -12.56 15.24
CA LYS A 831 2.87 -11.15 15.02
C LYS A 831 4.31 -10.92 15.43
N CYS A 832 4.88 -11.85 16.17
CA CYS A 832 5.53 -11.41 17.38
C CYS A 832 6.50 -10.27 17.30
N VAL A 833 7.44 -10.38 16.40
CA VAL A 833 8.75 -9.89 16.73
C VAL A 833 8.93 -8.46 16.22
N THR A 834 8.01 -7.63 16.69
CA THR A 834 7.62 -6.34 16.13
C THR A 834 7.55 -5.26 17.21
N THR A 835 8.03 -5.54 18.44
CA THR A 835 8.44 -4.47 19.38
C THR A 835 9.72 -4.77 20.11
N VAL A 836 10.80 -4.19 19.59
CA VAL A 836 12.09 -3.95 20.21
C VAL A 836 12.55 -2.57 19.94
N ASN A 837 12.79 -2.34 18.69
CA ASN A 837 14.06 -1.80 18.39
C ASN A 837 13.84 -0.33 18.17
N MET A 838 13.23 0.08 17.06
CA MET A 838 13.18 1.46 16.61
C MET A 838 14.40 2.22 17.00
N LEU A 839 14.49 2.82 18.18
CA LEU A 839 15.80 3.07 18.78
C LEU A 839 16.64 1.79 19.08
N VAL A 840 16.86 0.85 18.14
CA VAL A 840 18.20 0.25 17.83
C VAL A 840 18.83 0.92 16.60
N ILE A 841 18.05 1.43 15.65
CA ILE A 841 18.55 1.91 14.37
C ILE A 841 17.77 3.13 13.81
N LEU A 842 16.73 3.60 14.51
CA LEU A 842 16.68 4.95 15.08
C LEU A 842 17.74 5.16 16.19
N PHE A 843 18.32 4.13 16.80
CA PHE A 843 19.45 4.27 17.74
C PHE A 843 20.78 4.37 17.03
N VAL A 844 21.05 3.65 15.95
CA VAL A 844 22.19 3.97 15.05
C VAL A 844 22.15 5.40 14.56
N LEU A 845 20.96 5.94 14.29
CA LEU A 845 20.87 7.36 13.95
C LEU A 845 21.22 8.29 15.13
N ALA A 846 21.14 7.82 16.38
CA ALA A 846 21.22 8.61 17.61
C ALA A 846 22.53 8.47 18.43
N VAL A 847 23.09 7.25 18.57
CA VAL A 847 24.43 6.85 19.26
C VAL A 847 25.43 7.20 17.99
N GLY A 848 25.01 8.00 16.98
CA GLY A 848 25.85 8.56 15.91
C GLY A 848 26.04 10.08 15.94
N LEU A 849 25.19 10.83 16.65
CA LEU A 849 25.07 12.30 16.48
C LEU A 849 26.29 13.12 16.97
N PHE A 850 27.16 12.54 17.80
CA PHE A 850 28.50 13.04 18.09
C PHE A 850 29.54 12.38 17.23
N HIS A 851 29.38 11.07 17.00
CA HIS A 851 30.45 10.31 16.43
C HIS A 851 30.61 10.65 14.93
N VAL A 852 29.68 11.41 14.35
CA VAL A 852 29.83 12.09 13.06
C VAL A 852 30.98 13.11 13.08
N ASN A 853 31.90 12.96 12.13
CA ASN A 853 32.95 13.92 11.81
C ASN A 853 32.69 14.53 10.42
N PRO A 854 32.29 15.82 10.33
CA PRO A 854 31.99 16.48 9.04
C PRO A 854 33.19 16.53 8.07
N SER A 855 34.41 16.36 8.58
CA SER A 855 35.62 16.22 7.77
C SER A 855 35.58 15.03 6.80
N ASN A 856 34.82 13.97 7.13
CA ASN A 856 34.63 12.81 6.27
C ASN A 856 33.88 13.15 4.96
N TRP A 857 33.20 14.30 4.89
CA TRP A 857 32.46 14.77 3.70
C TRP A 857 33.06 16.04 3.05
N ALA A 858 34.15 16.59 3.58
CA ALA A 858 34.49 18.02 3.43
C ALA A 858 35.07 18.51 2.08
N GLY A 859 35.00 17.73 1.00
CA GLY A 859 35.53 18.14 -0.31
C GLY A 859 34.88 17.44 -1.51
N ARG A 860 34.87 18.09 -2.68
CA ARG A 860 34.19 17.56 -3.89
C ARG A 860 34.68 16.17 -4.30
N GLN A 861 35.97 15.87 -4.13
CA GLN A 861 36.56 14.54 -4.39
C GLN A 861 36.34 13.53 -3.25
N GLN A 862 36.06 13.97 -2.02
CA GLN A 862 35.75 13.09 -0.88
C GLN A 862 34.26 12.73 -0.82
N PHE A 863 33.37 13.62 -1.24
CA PHE A 863 31.93 13.36 -1.28
C PHE A 863 31.52 12.53 -2.52
N LEU A 864 32.15 12.78 -3.68
CA LEU A 864 31.93 12.05 -4.94
C LEU A 864 33.21 11.31 -5.39
N PRO A 865 33.72 10.32 -4.63
CA PRO A 865 34.96 9.64 -4.99
C PRO A 865 34.84 8.84 -6.29
N TYR A 866 33.63 8.34 -6.60
CA TYR A 866 33.33 7.55 -7.80
C TYR A 866 32.56 8.35 -8.88
N GLY A 867 32.40 9.67 -8.69
CA GLY A 867 31.67 10.54 -9.61
C GLY A 867 30.18 10.21 -9.75
N VAL A 868 29.51 10.86 -10.70
CA VAL A 868 28.05 10.71 -10.95
C VAL A 868 27.71 9.29 -11.45
N SER A 869 28.65 8.62 -12.12
CA SER A 869 28.49 7.21 -12.55
C SER A 869 28.37 6.28 -11.34
N GLY A 870 29.18 6.46 -10.29
CA GLY A 870 29.07 5.71 -9.04
C GLY A 870 27.76 5.99 -8.29
N VAL A 871 27.23 7.22 -8.36
CA VAL A 871 25.92 7.58 -7.79
C VAL A 871 24.77 6.86 -8.52
N LEU A 872 24.80 6.82 -9.85
CA LEU A 872 23.80 6.12 -10.67
C LEU A 872 23.87 4.58 -10.52
N ALA A 873 25.08 4.02 -10.48
CA ALA A 873 25.28 2.59 -10.23
C ALA A 873 24.84 2.20 -8.80
N GLY A 874 25.20 3.02 -7.81
CA GLY A 874 24.72 2.92 -6.43
C GLY A 874 23.23 3.22 -6.26
N ALA A 875 22.54 3.73 -7.28
CA ALA A 875 21.08 3.94 -7.31
C ALA A 875 20.33 2.84 -8.06
N ALA A 876 21.03 2.01 -8.82
CA ALA A 876 20.50 0.77 -9.37
C ALA A 876 20.67 -0.38 -8.36
N SER A 877 21.79 -0.39 -7.64
CA SER A 877 21.99 -1.09 -6.37
C SER A 877 22.19 0.01 -5.30
N CYS A 878 21.18 0.78 -4.75
CA CYS A 878 18.72 0.62 -3.29
C CYS A 878 17.31 -0.02 -3.73
N PHE A 879 16.65 0.24 -4.88
CA PHE A 879 15.87 -0.75 -5.67
C PHE A 879 15.82 -2.15 -5.05
N TYR A 880 16.98 -2.81 -4.92
CA TYR A 880 17.04 -4.15 -4.36
C TYR A 880 16.63 -4.19 -2.89
N CYS A 881 17.31 -3.39 -2.07
CA CYS A 881 16.96 -3.15 -0.68
C CYS A 881 15.45 -2.84 -0.52
N PHE A 882 14.87 -2.36 -1.61
CA PHE A 882 13.56 -1.83 -1.77
C PHE A 882 12.56 -2.83 -2.41
N VAL A 883 12.99 -4.09 -2.68
CA VAL A 883 12.17 -5.28 -3.05
C VAL A 883 11.66 -6.09 -1.84
N GLY A 884 10.36 -6.43 -1.85
CA GLY A 884 9.66 -7.24 -0.80
C GLY A 884 8.43 -6.55 -0.23
N PHE A 885 8.48 -5.25 -0.36
CA PHE A 885 7.38 -4.42 -0.65
C PHE A 885 6.86 -4.96 -1.97
N ASP A 886 6.27 -6.17 -2.04
CA ASP A 886 5.36 -6.63 -3.09
C ASP A 886 4.00 -7.19 -2.59
N VAL A 887 3.81 -7.57 -1.32
CA VAL A 887 2.76 -8.47 -0.74
C VAL A 887 1.27 -8.08 -0.44
N ILE A 888 0.94 -7.25 0.58
CA ILE A 888 -0.40 -6.80 1.10
C ILE A 888 -1.53 -7.86 1.39
N ALA A 889 -2.92 -7.58 1.46
CA ALA A 889 -5.36 -8.91 -0.22
C ALA A 889 -5.35 -10.42 -0.72
N THR A 890 -4.35 -10.85 -1.53
CA THR A 890 -3.38 -11.97 -1.36
C THR A 890 -3.79 -13.19 -0.48
N ALA A 891 -4.81 -13.20 0.39
CA ALA A 891 -5.46 -14.39 0.97
C ALA A 891 -7.01 -14.34 1.01
N SER A 892 -7.65 -13.36 0.35
CA SER A 892 -9.03 -12.97 0.60
C SER A 892 -10.08 -13.85 -0.06
N GLU A 893 -10.14 -15.09 0.41
CA GLU A 893 -11.31 -15.93 0.24
C GLU A 893 -12.16 -15.96 1.54
N GLU A 894 -11.84 -15.07 2.48
CA GLU A 894 -12.56 -14.72 3.71
C GLU A 894 -12.60 -13.17 3.88
N THR A 895 -13.78 -12.49 3.99
CA THR A 895 -13.88 -10.98 4.08
C THR A 895 -15.30 -10.38 4.36
N ILE A 896 -15.39 -9.04 4.53
CA ILE A 896 -16.58 -8.14 4.37
C ILE A 896 -16.64 -7.51 2.97
N ASN A 897 -17.76 -6.87 2.63
CA ASN A 897 -18.03 -5.91 1.56
C ASN A 897 -16.98 -5.94 0.41
N PRO A 898 -17.36 -6.33 -0.81
CA PRO A 898 -16.52 -6.29 -2.01
C PRO A 898 -15.60 -5.06 -2.19
N LYS A 899 -16.08 -3.95 -2.74
CA LYS A 899 -16.79 -2.86 -2.06
C LYS A 899 -16.07 -2.15 -0.89
N ARG A 900 -15.51 -2.81 0.12
CA ARG A 900 -14.88 -2.12 1.27
C ARG A 900 -13.76 -2.86 1.99
N ALA A 901 -13.33 -4.03 1.54
CA ALA A 901 -12.24 -4.78 2.16
C ALA A 901 -10.78 -4.67 1.62
N ILE A 902 -10.49 -4.45 0.32
CA ILE A 902 -9.36 -5.17 -0.36
C ILE A 902 -8.25 -4.37 -1.16
N PRO A 903 -8.32 -3.05 -1.36
CA PRO A 903 -7.26 -2.22 -2.02
C PRO A 903 -6.04 -1.28 -1.45
N LEU A 904 -5.66 -0.83 -0.19
CA LEU A 904 -4.99 0.54 0.20
C LEU A 904 -3.49 1.00 0.33
N SER A 905 -2.79 0.66 1.42
CA SER A 905 -1.49 1.09 1.93
C SER A 905 -0.34 0.35 1.25
N ILE A 906 -0.43 0.31 -0.06
CA ILE A 906 0.66 0.58 -0.97
C ILE A 906 0.81 2.06 -1.14
N MET A 907 -0.33 2.73 -1.25
CA MET A 907 -0.39 4.15 -1.15
C MET A 907 -0.16 4.47 0.34
N LEU A 908 -1.20 4.48 1.16
CA LEU A 908 -1.30 5.07 2.52
C LEU A 908 -0.12 4.85 3.47
N CYS A 909 0.65 3.80 3.27
CA CYS A 909 1.74 3.41 4.12
C CYS A 909 3.04 4.17 3.97
N LEU A 910 3.30 4.67 2.78
CA LEU A 910 4.64 5.03 2.41
C LEU A 910 5.07 6.47 2.88
N VAL A 911 5.54 6.68 4.13
CA VAL A 911 6.33 7.89 4.55
C VAL A 911 7.71 7.75 5.28
N ILE A 912 7.87 6.95 6.36
CA ILE A 912 9.12 6.69 7.14
C ILE A 912 10.33 5.75 6.67
N SER A 913 10.60 5.41 5.38
CA SER A 913 11.22 4.16 4.81
C SER A 913 12.47 4.26 3.97
N PHE A 914 12.39 5.02 2.89
CA PHE A 914 13.54 5.55 2.26
C PHE A 914 14.29 6.35 3.32
N LEU A 915 13.59 6.87 4.33
CA LEU A 915 14.19 7.45 5.53
C LEU A 915 15.00 6.47 6.35
N ALA A 916 14.75 5.18 6.21
CA ALA A 916 15.55 4.15 6.80
C ALA A 916 16.97 4.23 6.23
N TYR A 917 17.10 3.86 4.96
CA TYR A 917 18.39 3.77 4.27
C TYR A 917 19.05 5.11 4.10
N PHE A 918 18.30 6.14 3.70
CA PHE A 918 18.83 7.48 3.56
C PHE A 918 19.43 7.98 4.88
N GLY A 919 18.73 7.73 6.00
CA GLY A 919 19.21 8.10 7.33
C GLY A 919 20.49 7.35 7.74
N VAL A 920 20.52 6.01 7.68
CA VAL A 920 21.73 5.31 8.16
C VAL A 920 22.89 5.45 7.20
N ALA A 921 22.66 5.49 5.88
CA ALA A 921 23.71 5.73 4.91
C ALA A 921 24.41 7.09 5.14
N SER A 922 23.63 8.09 5.58
CA SER A 922 24.14 9.42 5.94
C SER A 922 24.95 9.38 7.23
N VAL A 923 24.38 8.90 8.34
CA VAL A 923 25.08 8.86 9.65
C VAL A 923 26.32 7.95 9.62
N LEU A 924 26.25 6.81 8.91
CA LEU A 924 27.34 5.85 8.76
C LEU A 924 28.56 6.47 8.07
N THR A 925 28.37 7.05 6.88
CA THR A 925 29.46 7.64 6.08
C THR A 925 29.99 8.96 6.66
N LEU A 926 29.21 9.62 7.52
CA LEU A 926 29.64 10.79 8.28
C LEU A 926 30.42 10.42 9.54
N MET A 927 30.12 9.30 10.19
CA MET A 927 30.80 8.82 11.39
C MET A 927 32.16 8.18 11.04
N VAL A 928 32.16 7.23 10.11
CA VAL A 928 33.38 6.53 9.66
C VAL A 928 33.57 6.82 8.18
N SER A 929 34.76 7.33 7.84
CA SER A 929 35.17 7.54 6.43
C SER A 929 34.93 6.26 5.62
N TYR A 930 34.40 6.41 4.41
CA TYR A 930 33.83 5.31 3.63
C TYR A 930 34.81 4.16 3.36
N ASP A 931 36.12 4.45 3.29
CA ASP A 931 37.22 3.50 3.11
C ASP A 931 37.44 2.55 4.32
N LYS A 932 36.99 2.96 5.51
CA LYS A 932 37.19 2.24 6.78
C LYS A 932 35.95 1.47 7.26
N LEU A 933 34.84 1.51 6.52
CA LEU A 933 33.62 0.77 6.85
C LEU A 933 33.82 -0.74 6.67
N ASP A 934 33.42 -1.57 7.64
CA ASP A 934 33.55 -3.03 7.51
C ASP A 934 32.65 -3.59 6.38
N LYS A 935 33.12 -4.63 5.67
CA LYS A 935 32.41 -5.18 4.50
C LYS A 935 31.19 -6.02 4.87
N PHE A 936 31.13 -6.51 6.09
CA PHE A 936 30.15 -7.45 6.56
C PHE A 936 29.20 -6.74 7.54
N ALA A 937 29.72 -6.18 8.62
CA ALA A 937 28.95 -5.40 9.58
C ALA A 937 29.37 -3.94 9.63
N PRO A 938 29.09 -3.20 8.54
CA PRO A 938 29.47 -1.80 8.45
C PRO A 938 28.84 -0.98 9.57
N LEU A 939 27.59 -1.28 9.93
CA LEU A 939 26.91 -0.61 11.02
C LEU A 939 27.52 -1.06 12.37
N PRO A 940 27.44 -2.33 12.83
CA PRO A 940 27.97 -2.71 14.15
C PRO A 940 29.45 -2.36 14.44
N GLU A 941 30.37 -2.48 13.46
CA GLU A 941 31.79 -2.18 13.68
C GLU A 941 32.13 -0.68 13.59
N ALA A 942 31.35 0.12 12.88
CA ALA A 942 31.63 1.56 12.77
C ALA A 942 31.45 2.32 14.10
N PHE A 943 30.48 1.93 14.94
CA PHE A 943 30.27 2.54 16.26
C PHE A 943 31.23 1.99 17.33
N LYS A 944 31.74 0.77 17.14
CA LYS A 944 32.87 0.24 17.94
C LYS A 944 34.16 1.00 17.62
N ALA A 945 34.40 1.36 16.36
CA ALA A 945 35.59 2.11 15.94
C ALA A 945 35.61 3.57 16.41
N THR A 946 34.46 4.23 16.54
CA THR A 946 34.37 5.61 17.07
C THR A 946 34.27 5.70 18.60
N GLY A 947 34.09 4.57 19.29
CA GLY A 947 34.48 4.44 20.70
C GLY A 947 33.51 3.70 21.63
N ILE A 948 32.29 3.35 21.21
CA ILE A 948 31.29 2.73 22.10
C ILE A 948 31.02 1.26 21.67
N PRO A 949 31.79 0.29 22.18
CA PRO A 949 31.64 -1.13 21.82
C PRO A 949 30.29 -1.72 22.25
N ALA A 950 29.62 -1.15 23.27
CA ALA A 950 28.27 -1.55 23.66
C ALA A 950 27.22 -1.28 22.56
N ALA A 951 27.48 -0.34 21.63
CA ALA A 951 26.58 -0.06 20.52
C ALA A 951 26.63 -1.17 19.46
N LYS A 952 27.81 -1.76 19.18
CA LYS A 952 27.90 -3.00 18.39
C LYS A 952 26.89 -4.01 18.93
N TYR A 953 26.84 -4.14 20.25
CA TYR A 953 25.99 -5.03 21.04
C TYR A 953 24.55 -4.50 21.27
N VAL A 954 24.02 -3.65 20.36
CA VAL A 954 22.63 -3.16 20.30
C VAL A 954 22.21 -2.94 18.85
N ILE A 955 23.06 -2.30 18.05
CA ILE A 955 23.01 -2.29 16.58
C ILE A 955 23.02 -3.68 16.08
N ALA A 956 23.73 -4.54 16.81
CA ALA A 956 23.67 -5.97 16.77
C ALA A 956 22.75 -6.55 17.85
N VAL A 957 21.53 -6.02 17.90
CA VAL A 957 20.32 -6.76 17.54
C VAL A 957 20.04 -6.69 16.03
N GLY A 958 20.94 -6.05 15.25
CA GLY A 958 21.45 -6.13 13.85
C GLY A 958 22.87 -6.78 13.61
N GLY A 959 23.08 -8.02 14.07
CA GLY A 959 23.90 -9.13 13.52
C GLY A 959 23.64 -10.66 13.88
N LEU A 960 22.72 -11.39 13.21
CA LEU A 960 22.14 -12.75 13.42
C LEU A 960 20.64 -12.84 13.04
N CYS A 961 19.83 -11.95 13.61
CA CYS A 961 18.40 -11.68 13.45
C CYS A 961 17.84 -10.38 12.72
N ALA A 962 18.28 -9.88 11.54
CA ALA A 962 17.76 -8.62 10.92
C ALA A 962 17.02 -8.65 9.55
N LEU A 963 16.71 -9.79 8.94
CA LEU A 963 16.02 -9.92 7.65
C LEU A 963 14.84 -10.92 7.69
N ALA A 964 13.95 -10.90 8.69
CA ALA A 964 12.97 -11.99 8.81
C ALA A 964 11.50 -11.67 9.03
N GLY A 965 11.11 -10.41 9.17
CA GLY A 965 9.94 -9.95 8.43
C GLY A 965 10.25 -9.94 6.96
N SER A 966 11.52 -9.93 6.58
CA SER A 966 11.94 -10.05 5.22
C SER A 966 11.74 -11.51 4.82
N LEU A 967 12.31 -12.45 5.57
CA LEU A 967 12.10 -13.89 5.45
C LEU A 967 10.64 -14.30 5.57
N MET A 968 9.90 -13.75 6.53
CA MET A 968 8.53 -14.15 6.81
C MET A 968 7.52 -13.47 5.88
N SER A 969 7.80 -12.25 5.39
CA SER A 969 7.01 -11.67 4.30
C SER A 969 7.30 -12.37 2.97
N GLY A 970 8.55 -12.82 2.75
CA GLY A 970 8.90 -13.66 1.62
C GLY A 970 8.15 -15.00 1.63
N ILE A 971 8.12 -15.71 2.76
CA ILE A 971 7.35 -16.97 2.91
C ILE A 971 5.84 -16.72 3.00
N PHE A 972 5.41 -15.53 3.41
CA PHE A 972 4.01 -15.16 3.34
C PHE A 972 3.56 -14.96 1.88
N ALA A 973 4.45 -14.45 1.04
CA ALA A 973 4.17 -14.08 -0.33
C ALA A 973 3.97 -15.28 -1.29
N VAL A 974 4.97 -16.16 -1.36
CA VAL A 974 5.04 -17.29 -2.32
C VAL A 974 3.78 -18.15 -2.32
N PRO A 975 3.26 -18.61 -1.16
CA PRO A 975 2.21 -19.63 -1.12
C PRO A 975 0.88 -19.11 -1.63
N ARG A 976 0.70 -17.79 -1.58
CA ARG A 976 -0.50 -17.09 -2.02
C ARG A 976 -0.51 -16.85 -3.52
N ILE A 977 0.68 -16.68 -4.12
CA ILE A 977 0.88 -16.75 -5.58
C ILE A 977 0.64 -18.16 -6.08
N MET A 978 1.23 -19.15 -5.42
CA MET A 978 1.04 -20.55 -5.81
C MET A 978 -0.42 -21.00 -5.68
N TYR A 979 -1.09 -20.58 -4.61
CA TYR A 979 -2.51 -20.84 -4.38
C TYR A 979 -3.36 -20.38 -5.55
N SER A 980 -3.16 -19.14 -5.96
CA SER A 980 -4.04 -18.49 -6.89
C SER A 980 -3.69 -18.88 -8.34
N MET A 981 -2.41 -19.19 -8.62
CA MET A 981 -1.98 -19.83 -9.88
C MET A 981 -2.56 -21.25 -10.01
N ALA A 982 -2.65 -21.99 -8.90
CA ALA A 982 -3.21 -23.34 -8.87
C ALA A 982 -4.74 -23.35 -8.95
N SER A 983 -5.39 -22.34 -8.38
CA SER A 983 -6.85 -22.16 -8.45
C SER A 983 -7.30 -21.90 -9.89
N ASP A 984 -6.44 -21.23 -10.67
CA ASP A 984 -6.64 -20.98 -12.10
C ASP A 984 -6.15 -22.10 -13.04
N GLY A 985 -5.62 -23.19 -12.49
CA GLY A 985 -5.15 -24.34 -13.27
C GLY A 985 -3.81 -24.13 -13.99
N LEU A 986 -3.08 -23.05 -13.67
CA LEU A 986 -1.73 -22.79 -14.20
C LEU A 986 -0.63 -23.44 -13.35
N LEU A 987 -0.98 -23.94 -12.16
CA LEU A 987 -0.19 -24.84 -11.30
C LEU A 987 -1.05 -26.02 -10.82
N PHE A 988 -0.42 -27.01 -10.19
CA PHE A 988 -1.10 -28.18 -9.66
C PHE A 988 -2.21 -27.81 -8.64
N LYS A 989 -3.43 -28.29 -8.87
CA LYS A 989 -4.63 -28.01 -8.04
C LYS A 989 -4.47 -28.32 -6.55
N PHE A 990 -3.55 -29.21 -6.14
CA PHE A 990 -3.34 -29.49 -4.73
C PHE A 990 -2.76 -28.28 -3.95
N PHE A 991 -2.09 -27.34 -4.62
CA PHE A 991 -1.64 -26.07 -4.03
C PHE A 991 -2.80 -25.09 -3.78
N ALA A 992 -3.97 -25.32 -4.37
CA ALA A 992 -5.20 -24.55 -4.14
C ALA A 992 -6.01 -25.05 -2.92
N ARG A 993 -5.55 -26.09 -2.19
CA ARG A 993 -6.29 -26.61 -1.02
C ARG A 993 -6.03 -25.75 0.21
N ILE A 994 -7.09 -25.27 0.85
CA ILE A 994 -7.03 -24.45 2.08
C ILE A 994 -7.36 -25.32 3.30
N TYR A 995 -6.68 -25.10 4.42
CA TYR A 995 -6.90 -25.85 5.66
C TYR A 995 -7.97 -25.22 6.55
N GLU A 996 -9.04 -25.93 6.91
CA GLU A 996 -10.26 -25.37 7.54
C GLU A 996 -10.09 -24.72 8.92
N ARG A 997 -9.00 -25.01 9.65
CA ARG A 997 -8.72 -24.40 10.96
C ARG A 997 -7.97 -23.07 10.85
N THR A 998 -7.02 -22.95 9.92
CA THR A 998 -6.08 -21.79 9.83
C THR A 998 -6.24 -20.97 8.54
N ASN A 999 -6.92 -21.53 7.55
CA ASN A 999 -7.29 -20.96 6.26
C ASN A 999 -6.19 -20.26 5.44
N VAL A 1000 -4.96 -20.69 5.67
CA VAL A 1000 -3.84 -20.49 4.75
C VAL A 1000 -3.59 -21.77 3.93
N PRO A 1001 -3.04 -21.67 2.70
CA PRO A 1001 -2.73 -22.81 1.84
C PRO A 1001 -1.50 -23.58 2.35
N LEU A 1002 -1.72 -24.49 3.31
CA LEU A 1002 -0.66 -25.18 4.06
C LEU A 1002 0.34 -25.95 3.18
N ILE A 1003 -0.12 -26.59 2.10
CA ILE A 1003 0.74 -27.35 1.18
C ILE A 1003 1.70 -26.42 0.43
N SER A 1004 1.19 -25.27 -0.04
CA SER A 1004 1.99 -24.25 -0.72
C SER A 1004 3.01 -23.62 0.22
N ILE A 1005 2.65 -23.40 1.49
CA ILE A 1005 3.55 -22.86 2.52
C ILE A 1005 4.68 -23.84 2.81
N THR A 1006 4.35 -25.12 2.99
CA THR A 1006 5.34 -26.16 3.31
C THR A 1006 6.32 -26.35 2.15
N PHE A 1007 5.82 -26.39 0.91
CA PHE A 1007 6.66 -26.54 -0.28
C PHE A 1007 7.60 -25.34 -0.49
N ALA A 1008 7.07 -24.11 -0.45
CA ALA A 1008 7.88 -22.90 -0.59
C ALA A 1008 8.92 -22.77 0.52
N GLY A 1009 8.52 -23.06 1.76
CA GLY A 1009 9.39 -23.03 2.93
C GLY A 1009 10.56 -24.01 2.89
N VAL A 1010 10.31 -25.28 2.53
CA VAL A 1010 11.36 -26.31 2.40
C VAL A 1010 12.30 -25.99 1.24
N LEU A 1011 11.76 -25.52 0.11
CA LEU A 1011 12.57 -25.15 -1.04
C LEU A 1011 13.49 -23.95 -0.74
N SER A 1012 12.97 -22.91 -0.09
CA SER A 1012 13.79 -21.76 0.36
C SER A 1012 14.84 -22.16 1.41
N ALA A 1013 14.53 -23.10 2.31
CA ALA A 1013 15.46 -23.58 3.32
C ALA A 1013 16.64 -24.33 2.69
N LEU A 1014 16.39 -25.23 1.73
CA LEU A 1014 17.42 -25.97 0.99
C LEU A 1014 18.33 -25.05 0.16
N LEU A 1015 17.77 -24.00 -0.42
CA LEU A 1015 18.56 -23.01 -1.15
C LEU A 1015 19.43 -22.17 -0.20
N ALA A 1016 18.93 -21.81 0.97
CA ALA A 1016 19.72 -21.11 2.00
C ALA A 1016 20.86 -21.98 2.55
N LEU A 1017 20.64 -23.30 2.68
CA LEU A 1017 21.63 -24.30 3.10
C LEU A 1017 22.84 -24.37 2.16
N LEU A 1018 22.62 -24.35 0.85
CA LEU A 1018 23.63 -24.72 -0.15
C LEU A 1018 24.26 -23.53 -0.91
N LEU A 1019 23.54 -22.42 -1.07
CA LEU A 1019 23.93 -21.32 -1.96
C LEU A 1019 24.40 -20.09 -1.18
N ASP A 1020 25.30 -19.32 -1.80
CA ASP A 1020 25.89 -18.12 -1.20
C ASP A 1020 25.01 -16.86 -1.40
N LEU A 1021 25.08 -15.91 -0.45
CA LEU A 1021 24.24 -14.70 -0.39
C LEU A 1021 24.34 -13.86 -1.68
N LYS A 1022 25.56 -13.68 -2.20
CA LYS A 1022 25.82 -12.86 -3.39
C LYS A 1022 25.08 -13.37 -4.62
N GLN A 1023 25.03 -14.69 -4.81
CA GLN A 1023 24.38 -15.30 -5.98
C GLN A 1023 22.86 -15.23 -5.89
N LEU A 1024 22.32 -15.29 -4.67
CA LEU A 1024 20.89 -15.17 -4.41
C LEU A 1024 20.38 -13.73 -4.60
N VAL A 1025 21.15 -12.71 -4.18
CA VAL A 1025 20.78 -11.29 -4.33
C VAL A 1025 20.83 -10.81 -5.79
N GLU A 1026 21.85 -11.22 -6.56
CA GLU A 1026 22.01 -10.83 -7.98
C GLU A 1026 20.92 -11.40 -8.91
N MET A 1027 20.31 -12.51 -8.52
CA MET A 1027 19.34 -13.26 -9.34
C MET A 1027 17.89 -12.83 -9.10
N LEU A 1028 17.62 -12.18 -7.97
CA LEU A 1028 16.29 -11.71 -7.61
C LEU A 1028 15.82 -10.56 -8.52
N SER A 1029 16.73 -9.64 -8.85
CA SER A 1029 16.44 -8.33 -9.44
C SER A 1029 15.62 -8.31 -10.74
N ILE A 1030 15.73 -9.37 -11.55
CA ILE A 1030 15.06 -9.52 -12.85
C ILE A 1030 13.66 -10.16 -12.73
N GLY A 1031 13.29 -10.57 -11.52
CA GLY A 1031 11.91 -10.79 -11.09
C GLY A 1031 11.11 -9.50 -11.11
N THR A 1032 11.60 -8.60 -10.28
CA THR A 1032 10.84 -7.49 -9.75
C THR A 1032 10.73 -6.33 -10.74
N LEU A 1033 11.83 -5.95 -11.41
CA LEU A 1033 11.84 -4.91 -12.44
C LEU A 1033 10.95 -5.24 -13.65
N LEU A 1034 10.83 -6.54 -13.99
CA LEU A 1034 10.00 -7.02 -15.09
C LEU A 1034 8.51 -7.05 -14.70
N ALA A 1035 8.21 -7.42 -13.45
CA ALA A 1035 6.90 -7.22 -12.87
C ALA A 1035 6.50 -5.73 -12.91
N TYR A 1036 7.42 -4.81 -12.56
CA TYR A 1036 7.11 -3.36 -12.52
C TYR A 1036 6.55 -2.86 -13.83
N THR A 1037 7.32 -3.19 -14.86
CA THR A 1037 7.12 -2.74 -16.21
C THR A 1037 5.77 -3.25 -16.75
N LEU A 1038 5.45 -4.52 -16.54
CA LEU A 1038 4.27 -5.14 -17.14
C LEU A 1038 2.95 -4.67 -16.56
N VAL A 1039 2.89 -4.33 -15.28
CA VAL A 1039 1.63 -3.82 -14.75
C VAL A 1039 1.51 -2.31 -14.91
N SER A 1040 2.61 -1.55 -14.98
CA SER A 1040 2.57 -0.18 -15.54
C SER A 1040 2.01 -0.16 -16.96
N ILE A 1041 2.35 -1.14 -17.80
CA ILE A 1041 1.74 -1.29 -19.14
C ILE A 1041 0.26 -1.67 -19.03
N SER A 1042 -0.08 -2.56 -18.11
CA SER A 1042 -1.45 -3.03 -17.91
C SER A 1042 -2.39 -1.90 -17.50
N VAL A 1043 -1.93 -1.00 -16.65
CA VAL A 1043 -2.62 0.24 -16.28
C VAL A 1043 -2.98 1.08 -17.51
N LEU A 1044 -2.07 1.22 -18.48
CA LEU A 1044 -2.35 1.94 -19.73
C LEU A 1044 -3.44 1.24 -20.55
N VAL A 1045 -3.41 -0.10 -20.64
CA VAL A 1045 -4.27 -0.89 -21.54
C VAL A 1045 -5.75 -0.82 -21.17
N LEU A 1046 -6.13 -0.94 -19.89
CA LEU A 1046 -7.56 -0.91 -19.52
C LEU A 1046 -8.17 0.49 -19.51
N ARG A 1047 -7.36 1.55 -19.51
CA ARG A 1047 -7.85 2.95 -19.62
C ARG A 1047 -8.52 3.26 -20.94
N PHE A 1048 -8.23 2.47 -21.96
CA PHE A 1048 -8.80 2.61 -23.30
C PHE A 1048 -9.76 1.46 -23.66
N GLN A 1049 -10.28 0.73 -22.67
CA GLN A 1049 -11.22 -0.39 -22.89
C GLN A 1049 -12.66 0.02 -22.48
N PRO A 1050 -13.71 -0.56 -23.09
CA PRO A 1050 -14.62 0.28 -23.88
C PRO A 1050 -16.14 0.11 -23.63
N GLY A 1051 -16.84 1.18 -23.19
CA GLY A 1051 -18.29 1.37 -23.37
C GLY A 1051 -19.16 1.04 -22.16
N VAL A 1052 -18.95 1.71 -21.01
CA VAL A 1052 -19.24 1.09 -19.70
C VAL A 1052 -20.50 1.55 -18.92
N GLU A 1053 -20.34 1.79 -17.61
CA GLU A 1053 -21.26 1.55 -16.49
C GLU A 1053 -20.68 2.22 -15.22
N ASP A 1054 -21.22 1.94 -14.01
CA ASP A 1054 -20.91 2.60 -12.73
C ASP A 1054 -21.52 1.84 -11.48
N VAL A 1055 -22.79 1.38 -11.48
CA VAL A 1055 -23.55 0.57 -10.44
C VAL A 1055 -23.91 1.28 -9.08
N ASN A 1056 -24.56 0.63 -8.05
CA ASN A 1056 -25.43 1.15 -6.93
C ASN A 1056 -24.95 1.17 -5.38
N TYR A 1057 -24.91 2.33 -4.57
CA TYR A 1057 -24.55 2.93 -3.17
C TYR A 1057 -25.66 3.22 -2.03
N ASP A 1058 -25.39 3.15 -0.71
CA ASP A 1058 -26.24 3.68 0.40
C ASP A 1058 -25.44 4.19 1.63
N GLU A 1059 -25.87 5.27 2.32
CA GLU A 1059 -25.05 6.05 3.29
C GLU A 1059 -24.99 5.49 4.74
N ASP A 1060 -25.14 6.29 5.82
CA ASP A 1060 -24.84 5.89 7.21
C ASP A 1060 -25.99 5.05 7.87
N THR A 1061 -26.40 3.99 7.17
CA THR A 1061 -27.62 3.20 7.40
C THR A 1061 -27.51 2.11 8.49
N PRO A 1062 -28.65 1.76 9.15
CA PRO A 1062 -28.77 0.56 9.98
C PRO A 1062 -29.57 -0.54 9.25
N SER A 1063 -29.02 -1.74 9.14
CA SER A 1063 -29.53 -2.82 8.27
C SER A 1063 -30.61 -3.67 8.91
N SER A 1064 -30.75 -3.59 10.24
CA SER A 1064 -31.55 -4.57 11.01
C SER A 1064 -33.06 -4.61 10.71
N VAL A 1065 -33.59 -3.81 9.77
CA VAL A 1065 -35.01 -3.84 9.42
C VAL A 1065 -35.24 -3.75 7.90
N ARG A 1066 -35.02 -4.86 7.16
CA ARG A 1066 -35.73 -5.07 5.89
C ARG A 1066 -35.99 -6.52 5.47
N SER A 1067 -35.82 -7.50 6.35
CA SER A 1067 -36.15 -8.89 6.01
C SER A 1067 -37.61 -9.30 6.28
N TYR A 1068 -38.47 -8.38 6.75
CA TYR A 1068 -39.91 -8.64 6.96
C TYR A 1068 -40.74 -7.48 6.44
N LYS A 1069 -40.62 -7.31 5.12
CA LYS A 1069 -41.51 -6.67 4.15
C LYS A 1069 -40.94 -7.07 2.80
N VAL A 1070 -41.68 -7.32 1.73
CA VAL A 1070 -43.05 -6.99 1.35
C VAL A 1070 -43.65 -8.29 0.79
N ILE A 1071 -44.50 -8.96 1.56
CA ILE A 1071 -45.41 -10.01 1.07
C ILE A 1071 -46.75 -9.75 1.76
N CYS A 1072 -47.49 -8.68 1.42
CA CYS A 1072 -48.92 -8.69 1.74
C CYS A 1072 -49.87 -7.68 1.05
N CYS A 1073 -49.43 -6.54 0.52
CA CYS A 1073 -50.40 -5.52 0.06
C CYS A 1073 -50.29 -5.16 -1.42
N GLN A 1074 -50.69 -6.08 -2.30
CA GLN A 1074 -51.18 -5.73 -3.64
C GLN A 1074 -52.22 -6.73 -4.15
N LYS A 1075 -53.23 -7.00 -3.31
CA LYS A 1075 -54.56 -7.41 -3.74
C LYS A 1075 -55.54 -6.42 -3.10
N MET A 1076 -56.49 -5.96 -3.90
CA MET A 1076 -57.55 -4.97 -3.60
C MET A 1076 -57.21 -3.53 -3.99
N LEU A 1077 -57.51 -3.16 -5.24
CA LEU A 1077 -58.64 -2.26 -5.59
C LEU A 1077 -58.72 -2.09 -7.14
N PRO A 1078 -59.91 -1.76 -7.69
CA PRO A 1078 -60.29 -2.07 -9.08
C PRO A 1078 -59.98 -0.96 -10.09
N GLU A 1079 -60.00 -1.38 -11.36
CA GLU A 1079 -59.85 -0.56 -12.57
C GLU A 1079 -60.86 0.61 -12.66
N SER A 1080 -60.38 1.78 -13.10
CA SER A 1080 -61.20 2.77 -13.79
C SER A 1080 -60.53 3.26 -15.07
N LYS A 1081 -61.24 3.08 -16.19
CA LYS A 1081 -60.91 3.52 -17.54
C LYS A 1081 -60.87 5.05 -17.65
N GLY A 1082 -59.97 5.60 -18.47
CA GLY A 1082 -60.15 6.96 -19.00
C GLY A 1082 -58.93 7.62 -19.66
N ALA A 1083 -59.07 7.84 -20.98
CA ALA A 1083 -58.47 8.87 -21.82
C ALA A 1083 -56.95 8.87 -22.11
N GLU A 1084 -56.68 8.66 -23.40
CA GLU A 1084 -55.45 8.79 -24.16
C GLU A 1084 -54.99 10.26 -24.23
N TYR A 1085 -53.74 10.55 -23.84
CA TYR A 1085 -53.05 11.81 -24.15
C TYR A 1085 -51.56 11.52 -24.39
N LYS A 1086 -51.06 11.80 -25.60
CA LYS A 1086 -49.63 11.75 -25.94
C LYS A 1086 -49.06 13.17 -25.86
N PRO A 1087 -48.06 13.45 -25.01
CA PRO A 1087 -47.34 14.72 -25.03
C PRO A 1087 -46.34 14.78 -26.20
N LEU A 1088 -46.15 15.98 -26.73
CA LEU A 1088 -45.33 16.35 -27.89
C LEU A 1088 -43.80 16.25 -27.70
N GLU A 1089 -43.30 15.59 -26.64
CA GLU A 1089 -41.87 15.55 -26.28
C GLU A 1089 -41.06 14.43 -26.98
N SER A 1090 -41.72 13.43 -27.56
CA SER A 1090 -41.07 12.22 -28.12
C SER A 1090 -40.28 12.41 -29.42
N VAL A 1091 -40.19 13.64 -29.97
CA VAL A 1091 -39.40 13.93 -31.18
C VAL A 1091 -38.08 14.66 -30.86
N ALA A 1092 -37.90 15.16 -29.63
CA ALA A 1092 -36.69 15.86 -29.19
C ALA A 1092 -35.65 14.93 -28.54
N GLU A 1093 -36.06 13.77 -28.02
CA GLU A 1093 -35.17 12.83 -27.32
C GLU A 1093 -34.30 11.99 -28.27
N ASP A 1094 -34.81 11.62 -29.45
CA ASP A 1094 -34.07 10.79 -30.43
C ASP A 1094 -32.80 11.48 -30.97
N LYS A 1095 -32.77 12.82 -30.99
CA LYS A 1095 -31.59 13.60 -31.43
C LYS A 1095 -30.51 13.73 -30.36
N ASN A 1096 -30.83 13.53 -29.08
CA ASN A 1096 -29.87 13.64 -27.98
C ASN A 1096 -29.15 12.31 -27.67
N GLN A 1097 -29.69 11.18 -28.12
CA GLN A 1097 -29.13 9.85 -27.89
C GLN A 1097 -28.01 9.49 -28.90
N GLU A 1098 -28.11 9.96 -30.16
CA GLU A 1098 -27.04 9.83 -31.16
C GLU A 1098 -25.78 10.64 -30.79
N ASN A 1099 -25.92 11.80 -30.13
CA ASN A 1099 -24.78 12.62 -29.71
C ASN A 1099 -23.98 12.01 -28.54
N LYS A 1100 -24.60 11.16 -27.70
CA LYS A 1100 -23.95 10.51 -26.54
C LYS A 1100 -23.08 9.30 -26.91
N ALA A 1101 -23.31 8.69 -28.09
CA ALA A 1101 -22.50 7.58 -28.60
C ALA A 1101 -21.04 7.98 -28.98
N SER A 1102 -20.74 9.28 -28.93
CA SER A 1102 -19.39 9.84 -29.09
C SER A 1102 -18.51 9.76 -27.82
N GLU A 1103 -19.10 9.52 -26.65
CA GLU A 1103 -18.46 9.85 -25.36
C GLU A 1103 -17.43 8.81 -24.88
N GLU A 1104 -17.68 7.52 -25.05
CA GLU A 1104 -16.91 6.40 -24.49
C GLU A 1104 -15.98 5.71 -25.52
N PRO A 1105 -14.96 4.94 -25.09
CA PRO A 1105 -14.17 4.12 -25.99
C PRO A 1105 -15.03 3.00 -26.60
N SER A 1106 -14.93 2.80 -27.91
CA SER A 1106 -15.42 1.62 -28.61
C SER A 1106 -14.34 0.54 -28.71
N THR A 1107 -14.72 -0.70 -29.01
CA THR A 1107 -13.75 -1.80 -29.22
C THR A 1107 -12.67 -1.46 -30.24
N SER A 1108 -13.00 -0.72 -31.29
CA SER A 1108 -12.04 -0.28 -32.31
C SER A 1108 -11.06 0.77 -31.77
N THR A 1109 -11.53 1.75 -30.99
CA THR A 1109 -10.64 2.75 -30.34
C THR A 1109 -9.70 2.12 -29.32
N SER A 1110 -10.16 1.07 -28.61
CA SER A 1110 -9.34 0.27 -27.71
C SER A 1110 -8.20 -0.47 -28.42
N HIS A 1111 -8.47 -1.05 -29.59
CA HIS A 1111 -7.44 -1.72 -30.37
C HIS A 1111 -6.38 -0.74 -30.88
N ILE A 1112 -6.81 0.45 -31.32
CA ILE A 1112 -5.91 1.52 -31.75
C ILE A 1112 -5.04 2.01 -30.59
N ALA A 1113 -5.62 2.20 -29.40
CA ALA A 1113 -4.88 2.56 -28.20
C ALA A 1113 -3.88 1.47 -27.76
N ASN A 1114 -4.26 0.20 -27.78
CA ASN A 1114 -3.37 -0.90 -27.43
C ASN A 1114 -2.20 -1.06 -28.41
N ALA A 1115 -2.43 -0.83 -29.70
CA ALA A 1115 -1.37 -0.80 -30.71
C ALA A 1115 -0.40 0.37 -30.47
N ALA A 1116 -0.92 1.55 -30.11
CA ALA A 1116 -0.11 2.72 -29.79
C ALA A 1116 0.70 2.55 -28.49
N ILE A 1117 0.13 1.93 -27.45
CA ILE A 1117 0.84 1.56 -26.21
C ILE A 1117 1.97 0.57 -26.51
N SER A 1118 1.71 -0.44 -27.35
CA SER A 1118 2.73 -1.43 -27.73
C SER A 1118 3.89 -0.79 -28.49
N LEU A 1119 3.58 0.10 -29.45
CA LEU A 1119 4.58 0.84 -30.21
C LEU A 1119 5.42 1.76 -29.30
N GLN A 1120 4.78 2.37 -28.31
CA GLN A 1120 5.45 3.25 -27.35
C GLN A 1120 6.38 2.49 -26.40
N VAL A 1121 5.99 1.33 -25.89
CA VAL A 1121 6.86 0.49 -25.04
C VAL A 1121 8.10 0.03 -25.81
N VAL A 1122 7.94 -0.40 -27.07
CA VAL A 1122 9.07 -0.81 -27.93
C VAL A 1122 10.00 0.38 -28.22
N GLY A 1123 9.44 1.55 -28.53
CA GLY A 1123 10.22 2.77 -28.73
C GLY A 1123 11.02 3.18 -27.49
N LEU A 1124 10.42 3.12 -26.30
CA LEU A 1124 11.08 3.47 -25.04
C LEU A 1124 12.15 2.45 -24.63
N ALA A 1125 11.92 1.16 -24.85
CA ALA A 1125 12.92 0.12 -24.62
C ALA A 1125 14.14 0.30 -25.54
N GLY A 1126 13.90 0.57 -26.83
CA GLY A 1126 14.95 0.85 -27.81
C GLY A 1126 15.75 2.11 -27.46
N PHE A 1127 15.07 3.17 -26.99
CA PHE A 1127 15.72 4.41 -26.59
C PHE A 1127 16.57 4.25 -25.32
N CYS A 1128 16.09 3.49 -24.33
CA CYS A 1128 16.88 3.15 -23.14
C CYS A 1128 18.11 2.29 -23.48
N ALA A 1129 17.98 1.34 -24.41
CA ALA A 1129 19.11 0.53 -24.88
C ALA A 1129 20.17 1.39 -25.60
N LEU A 1130 19.74 2.34 -26.43
CA LEU A 1130 20.62 3.28 -27.12
C LEU A 1130 21.36 4.19 -26.12
N LEU A 1131 20.68 4.71 -25.10
CA LEU A 1131 21.31 5.53 -24.05
C LEU A 1131 22.35 4.76 -23.23
N ILE A 1132 22.23 3.43 -23.11
CA ILE A 1132 23.15 2.59 -22.33
C ILE A 1132 24.33 2.10 -23.17
N ALA A 1133 24.09 1.68 -24.42
CA ALA A 1133 25.09 1.07 -25.28
C ALA A 1133 25.78 2.08 -26.22
N GLY A 1134 25.05 3.04 -26.79
CA GLY A 1134 25.59 4.17 -27.56
C GLY A 1134 26.03 5.35 -26.67
N TRP A 1135 26.49 5.04 -25.44
CA TRP A 1135 26.82 6.00 -24.37
C TRP A 1135 27.99 6.94 -24.73
N GLY A 1136 28.80 6.54 -25.71
CA GLY A 1136 29.89 7.35 -26.30
C GLY A 1136 29.57 7.84 -27.71
N ASP A 1137 29.04 6.96 -28.57
CA ASP A 1137 28.79 7.25 -29.99
C ASP A 1137 27.78 8.39 -30.20
N LEU A 1138 26.85 8.60 -29.27
CA LEU A 1138 25.93 9.75 -29.28
C LEU A 1138 26.61 11.07 -28.89
N GLY A 1139 27.63 11.01 -28.02
CA GLY A 1139 28.46 12.15 -27.62
C GLY A 1139 29.48 12.54 -28.69
N ASP A 1140 29.97 11.56 -29.44
CA ASP A 1140 30.87 11.74 -30.58
C ASP A 1140 30.14 12.13 -31.88
N GLY A 1141 28.79 12.10 -31.86
CA GLY A 1141 27.95 12.55 -32.96
C GLY A 1141 27.83 11.57 -34.13
N GLU A 1142 28.03 10.27 -33.89
CA GLU A 1142 27.96 9.26 -34.95
C GLU A 1142 26.56 9.18 -35.61
N ALA A 1143 26.53 9.15 -36.94
CA ALA A 1143 25.30 9.29 -37.72
C ALA A 1143 24.27 8.19 -37.45
N TRP A 1144 24.70 6.95 -37.22
CA TRP A 1144 23.79 5.83 -36.93
C TRP A 1144 23.13 5.98 -35.55
N ALA A 1145 23.87 6.47 -34.54
CA ALA A 1145 23.36 6.68 -33.18
C ALA A 1145 22.36 7.85 -33.13
N VAL A 1146 22.68 8.96 -33.79
CA VAL A 1146 21.78 10.13 -33.91
C VAL A 1146 20.54 9.79 -34.73
N PHE A 1147 20.67 9.10 -35.87
CA PHE A 1147 19.53 8.65 -36.68
C PHE A 1147 18.60 7.73 -35.89
N THR A 1148 19.18 6.76 -35.17
CA THR A 1148 18.41 5.82 -34.35
C THR A 1148 17.71 6.54 -33.19
N ALA A 1149 18.35 7.52 -32.54
CA ALA A 1149 17.73 8.34 -31.49
C ALA A 1149 16.55 9.16 -32.01
N VAL A 1150 16.69 9.79 -33.18
CA VAL A 1150 15.63 10.59 -33.82
C VAL A 1150 14.46 9.71 -34.27
N PHE A 1151 14.74 8.56 -34.90
CA PHE A 1151 13.71 7.60 -35.32
C PHE A 1151 12.90 7.06 -34.14
N LEU A 1152 13.57 6.63 -33.07
CA LEU A 1152 12.92 6.18 -31.84
C LEU A 1152 12.14 7.30 -31.15
N GLY A 1153 12.66 8.53 -31.15
CA GLY A 1153 11.96 9.71 -30.67
C GLY A 1153 10.65 9.99 -31.43
N ILE A 1154 10.67 9.88 -32.76
CA ILE A 1154 9.48 10.03 -33.60
C ILE A 1154 8.45 8.93 -33.29
N LEU A 1155 8.87 7.67 -33.13
CA LEU A 1155 7.97 6.56 -32.78
C LEU A 1155 7.32 6.76 -31.40
N ILE A 1156 8.08 7.25 -30.40
CA ILE A 1156 7.57 7.55 -29.06
C ILE A 1156 6.54 8.69 -29.10
N ILE A 1157 6.85 9.77 -29.83
CA ILE A 1157 5.95 10.92 -30.00
C ILE A 1157 4.69 10.51 -30.76
N PHE A 1158 4.82 9.72 -31.83
CA PHE A 1158 3.68 9.23 -32.62
C PHE A 1158 2.74 8.35 -31.79
N GLY A 1159 3.28 7.34 -31.07
CA GLY A 1159 2.49 6.50 -30.17
C GLY A 1159 1.78 7.31 -29.07
N PHE A 1160 2.47 8.33 -28.53
CA PHE A 1160 1.91 9.25 -27.53
C PHE A 1160 0.74 10.08 -28.09
N VAL A 1161 0.90 10.68 -29.28
CA VAL A 1161 -0.13 11.50 -29.93
C VAL A 1161 -1.36 10.66 -30.25
N VAL A 1162 -1.16 9.46 -30.83
CA VAL A 1162 -2.26 8.54 -31.16
C VAL A 1162 -3.06 8.15 -29.90
N MET A 1163 -2.39 7.91 -28.77
CA MET A 1163 -3.06 7.61 -27.49
C MET A 1163 -3.84 8.78 -26.91
N GLN A 1164 -3.39 10.02 -27.09
CA GLN A 1164 -4.11 11.21 -26.60
C GLN A 1164 -5.36 11.51 -27.43
N LEU A 1165 -5.40 11.08 -28.69
CA LEU A 1165 -6.54 11.23 -29.59
C LEU A 1165 -7.64 10.19 -29.37
N GLN A 1166 -7.36 9.09 -28.64
CA GLN A 1166 -8.36 8.06 -28.37
C GLN A 1166 -9.25 8.42 -27.16
N PRO A 1167 -10.57 8.15 -27.22
CA PRO A 1167 -11.47 8.30 -26.08
C PRO A 1167 -11.05 7.38 -24.92
N LYS A 1168 -11.14 7.91 -23.69
CA LYS A 1168 -10.71 7.24 -22.46
C LYS A 1168 -11.92 6.84 -21.62
N ASN A 1169 -11.76 5.77 -20.85
CA ASN A 1169 -12.85 5.23 -20.01
C ASN A 1169 -13.25 6.21 -18.88
N ARG A 1170 -14.56 6.53 -18.83
CA ARG A 1170 -15.22 7.54 -18.00
C ARG A 1170 -15.52 7.05 -16.58
N ALA A 1171 -16.77 6.65 -16.26
CA ALA A 1171 -17.28 6.02 -15.03
C ALA A 1171 -16.87 6.70 -13.66
N ARG A 1172 -16.87 6.08 -12.45
CA ARG A 1172 -16.48 6.71 -11.13
C ARG A 1172 -15.62 5.89 -10.08
N PHE A 1173 -14.69 4.97 -10.45
CA PHE A 1173 -13.25 4.62 -10.03
C PHE A 1173 -12.91 4.89 -8.56
N PRO A 1174 -11.99 4.14 -7.92
CA PRO A 1174 -11.27 4.77 -6.85
C PRO A 1174 -10.50 6.03 -7.23
N PHE A 1175 -9.76 6.06 -8.34
CA PHE A 1175 -9.19 7.30 -8.87
C PHE A 1175 -8.82 7.19 -10.36
N LYS A 1176 -8.30 8.24 -11.01
CA LYS A 1176 -7.46 8.03 -12.20
C LYS A 1176 -5.99 7.92 -11.75
N VAL A 1177 -5.15 7.00 -12.29
CA VAL A 1177 -3.67 7.15 -12.15
C VAL A 1177 -3.41 8.59 -12.55
N PRO A 1178 -2.69 9.36 -11.72
CA PRO A 1178 -2.40 10.71 -12.16
C PRO A 1178 -1.50 10.65 -13.40
N CYS A 1179 -1.71 11.54 -14.36
CA CYS A 1179 -0.84 11.71 -15.53
C CYS A 1179 -0.85 10.66 -16.66
N ILE A 1180 -1.68 9.60 -16.69
CA ILE A 1180 -1.96 8.70 -17.88
C ILE A 1180 -2.16 9.40 -19.26
N PRO A 1181 -1.18 9.26 -20.17
CA PRO A 1181 -0.30 8.10 -20.22
C PRO A 1181 1.11 8.33 -19.63
N TRP A 1182 1.49 9.55 -19.25
CA TRP A 1182 2.83 9.94 -18.79
C TRP A 1182 3.39 9.16 -17.59
N LEU A 1183 2.61 8.91 -16.53
CA LEU A 1183 3.14 8.27 -15.31
C LEU A 1183 3.44 6.79 -15.49
N PRO A 1184 2.56 5.97 -16.09
CA PRO A 1184 2.91 4.61 -16.43
C PRO A 1184 4.02 4.52 -17.48
N ILE A 1185 4.10 5.47 -18.42
CA ILE A 1185 5.23 5.58 -19.36
C ILE A 1185 6.54 5.86 -18.61
N ALA A 1186 6.56 6.81 -17.69
CA ALA A 1186 7.76 7.13 -16.89
C ALA A 1186 8.17 5.94 -16.03
N SER A 1187 7.21 5.21 -15.45
CA SER A 1187 7.46 3.94 -14.76
C SER A 1187 8.16 2.94 -15.68
N VAL A 1188 7.58 2.68 -16.86
CA VAL A 1188 8.13 1.78 -17.87
C VAL A 1188 9.54 2.20 -18.26
N VAL A 1189 9.81 3.49 -18.47
CA VAL A 1189 11.15 4.00 -18.81
C VAL A 1189 12.16 3.70 -17.72
N VAL A 1190 11.87 4.02 -16.47
CA VAL A 1190 12.88 3.88 -15.43
C VAL A 1190 13.11 2.41 -15.07
N ASN A 1191 12.05 1.60 -15.11
CA ASN A 1191 12.18 0.16 -14.91
C ASN A 1191 12.96 -0.48 -16.06
N LEU A 1192 12.69 -0.11 -17.33
CA LEU A 1192 13.46 -0.58 -18.47
C LEU A 1192 14.92 -0.11 -18.42
N PHE A 1193 15.18 1.14 -18.01
CA PHE A 1193 16.53 1.66 -17.86
C PHE A 1193 17.32 0.90 -16.79
N LEU A 1194 16.72 0.65 -15.62
CA LEU A 1194 17.33 -0.12 -14.54
C LEU A 1194 17.49 -1.60 -14.90
N LEU A 1195 16.51 -2.20 -15.58
CA LEU A 1195 16.53 -3.58 -16.07
C LEU A 1195 17.67 -3.80 -17.08
N LEU A 1196 17.91 -2.82 -17.96
CA LEU A 1196 18.99 -2.86 -18.97
C LEU A 1196 20.38 -2.58 -18.38
N LYS A 1197 20.47 -1.99 -17.17
CA LYS A 1197 21.72 -1.82 -16.43
C LYS A 1197 22.11 -3.06 -15.59
N LEU A 1198 21.26 -4.08 -15.52
CA LEU A 1198 21.58 -5.35 -14.85
C LEU A 1198 22.65 -6.14 -15.62
N SER A 1199 23.34 -7.06 -14.93
CA SER A 1199 24.40 -7.86 -15.54
C SER A 1199 23.87 -8.84 -16.60
N VAL A 1200 24.66 -9.10 -17.65
CA VAL A 1200 24.33 -10.13 -18.66
C VAL A 1200 24.12 -11.50 -18.01
N TRP A 1201 24.85 -11.80 -16.93
CA TRP A 1201 24.67 -13.05 -16.17
C TRP A 1201 23.31 -13.11 -15.47
N THR A 1202 22.75 -11.99 -15.02
CA THR A 1202 21.38 -11.89 -14.49
C THR A 1202 20.35 -12.25 -15.58
N TRP A 1203 20.56 -11.80 -16.82
CA TRP A 1203 19.72 -12.14 -17.98
C TRP A 1203 19.84 -13.61 -18.42
N VAL A 1204 21.04 -14.20 -18.36
CA VAL A 1204 21.26 -15.63 -18.65
C VAL A 1204 20.55 -16.52 -17.61
N ARG A 1205 20.65 -16.19 -16.31
CA ARG A 1205 19.98 -16.92 -15.21
C ARG A 1205 18.45 -16.85 -15.32
N PHE A 1206 17.89 -15.68 -15.63
CA PHE A 1206 16.47 -15.52 -15.94
C PHE A 1206 16.04 -16.38 -17.14
N SER A 1207 16.81 -16.37 -18.22
CA SER A 1207 16.49 -17.15 -19.43
C SER A 1207 16.40 -18.65 -19.14
N VAL A 1208 17.29 -19.20 -18.30
CA VAL A 1208 17.25 -20.59 -17.85
C VAL A 1208 16.03 -20.89 -16.97
N TRP A 1209 15.69 -19.99 -16.04
CA TRP A 1209 14.49 -20.13 -15.19
C TRP A 1209 13.18 -20.11 -15.98
N MET A 1210 13.11 -19.29 -17.02
CA MET A 1210 11.95 -19.21 -17.92
C MET A 1210 11.77 -20.48 -18.78
N ILE A 1211 12.86 -21.16 -19.16
CA ILE A 1211 12.82 -22.44 -19.89
C ILE A 1211 12.27 -23.56 -18.99
N LEU A 1212 12.70 -23.61 -17.73
CA LEU A 1212 12.17 -24.58 -16.75
C LEU A 1212 10.68 -24.38 -16.47
N GLY A 1213 10.20 -23.13 -16.40
CA GLY A 1213 8.76 -22.82 -16.29
C GLY A 1213 7.94 -23.24 -17.51
N LYS A 1214 8.46 -23.03 -18.72
CA LYS A 1214 7.79 -23.46 -19.96
C LYS A 1214 7.71 -24.99 -20.11
N LEU A 1215 8.73 -25.74 -19.68
CA LEU A 1215 8.70 -27.20 -19.69
C LEU A 1215 7.63 -27.77 -18.74
N ASN A 1216 7.44 -27.13 -17.58
CA ASN A 1216 6.41 -27.51 -16.60
C ASN A 1216 4.99 -27.13 -17.07
N SER A 1217 4.84 -25.98 -17.73
CA SER A 1217 3.57 -25.56 -18.38
C SER A 1217 3.21 -26.44 -19.58
N PHE A 1218 4.19 -26.80 -20.43
CA PHE A 1218 3.99 -27.63 -21.61
C PHE A 1218 3.48 -29.03 -21.26
N MET A 1219 3.97 -29.63 -20.18
CA MET A 1219 3.45 -30.90 -19.67
C MET A 1219 2.00 -30.80 -19.13
N PHE A 1220 1.51 -29.59 -18.80
CA PHE A 1220 0.24 -29.38 -18.11
C PHE A 1220 -0.92 -28.90 -18.99
N SER A 1221 -0.66 -28.36 -20.19
CA SER A 1221 -1.68 -27.87 -21.15
C SER A 1221 -2.62 -28.97 -21.73
N PHE A 1222 -2.90 -30.04 -20.97
CA PHE A 1222 -3.74 -31.19 -21.31
C PHE A 1222 -4.53 -31.75 -20.10
N GLN A 1223 -4.62 -31.01 -18.97
CA GLN A 1223 -5.08 -31.51 -17.65
C GLN A 1223 -6.21 -30.67 -17.01
#